data_AF-A0A4X1VNG5-F1
#
_entry.id   AF-A0A4X1VNG5-F1
#
_cell.length_a   1.000
_cell.length_b   1.000
_cell.length_c   1.000
_cell.angle_alpha   90.00
_cell.angle_beta   90.00
_cell.angle_gamma   90.00
#
_symmetry.space_group_name_H-M   'P 1'
#
loop_
_entity.id
_entity.type
_entity.pdbx_description
1 polymer ?
#
loop_
_entity_poly.entity_id
_entity_poly.type
_entity_poly.pdbx_seq_one_letter_code
_entity_poly.pdbx_strand_id
1 'polypeptide(L)'
;MSSDGYSADQNFCYLISCFRARVKRYIQVEPVLDYLTFLPAEVKEQIQRAVATTGNINAAELLLNTLEKGVWPPGWTRMFVQALRETGNSLAARYVNPDLTDLPSPSFESSHDECLQLLNLLQPTVVDKLLVTDVLDKCVEEQLLTGEDRNRVSAAENDGNESGVRELLKRIVQKENWFSTFLTVLRQTGNDALARELTGTDCCESNAESDTSLAEGSVSCLDESLGHNSNMGSDSGTMGSDSDEETVAQRASPEPELHLRPYQLEVAQPALEGKNIIICLPTGSGKTRVAVYIAKDHLDKKKEASEPGKVIVLVNKVPLVEQLFRKEFEPFLKKWYRVTRLSGDTQLKITFPEVVKSCDVIISTAQILENSLLNSEEGEDPGVQLSDFSLIIIDECHHTNKEAVYNNIMRRYLKQKLKNNKLKKEEKPVIPLPQILGLTASPGVGGAKKQAKAEEHILKICANLDAFTIKTVKKNINQLKDQIKEPCKKFVIADDTREDLFKDRLLEIMTNIQTFCQISPMSDFGTQPYEQWLIQMEKKAARDGNRKDRVCAEHLKKYNEALQINDTIRRIDAYNHLKTFYNDEKEKKFEVLEDDSDDNGDDSDNDEDENDEKKPSKLDESDIFLMTLFLRNKKILKKLAENPEYENEKLTKLRNTIMEHFTRTEESARGIIFTKTRQSAYALSQWITDNKKFAEVGVKAHHLIGAGHSSEFKPMTQNEQREVISKFRTGKINLLIATTVAEEGLDIKECNIVIRYGLVTNEIAMVQARGRARADESTYVLVAQSGSGVIERETVNDFREKMMYKAIDRVQNMKPEEYAHKILELQMQSIMEKKMKIKRSIAKQCKDNPSLISFLCKNCSVLACSGEDIHIIEKMHHVNMTPEFKNLYIVRGNKALQTKFADYQTNGEIICKKCGQVSKLLCA
;
A
#
# COMPACT_ATOMS: atom_id res chain seq x y z
N MET A 1 -24.39 57.64 19.89
CA MET A 1 -23.02 57.97 20.35
C MET A 1 -22.90 57.44 21.77
N SER A 2 -22.23 56.35 22.11
CA SER A 2 -21.22 55.50 21.46
C SER A 2 -21.37 54.08 22.01
N SER A 3 -22.10 53.20 21.29
CA SER A 3 -22.31 51.79 21.66
C SER A 3 -21.52 50.80 20.79
N ASP A 4 -20.83 51.28 19.74
CA ASP A 4 -20.16 50.38 18.78
C ASP A 4 -18.79 49.87 19.26
N GLY A 5 -18.20 50.48 20.29
CA GLY A 5 -16.86 50.13 20.78
C GLY A 5 -16.78 48.76 21.46
N TYR A 6 -17.84 48.33 22.17
CA TYR A 6 -17.83 47.04 22.88
C TYR A 6 -18.14 45.84 21.96
N SER A 7 -18.84 46.05 20.84
CA SER A 7 -19.17 44.98 19.88
C SER A 7 -17.97 44.62 19.00
N ALA A 8 -17.16 45.60 18.59
CA ALA A 8 -15.99 45.37 17.74
C ALA A 8 -14.90 44.55 18.46
N ASP A 9 -14.67 44.82 19.74
CA ASP A 9 -13.64 44.15 20.54
C ASP A 9 -14.05 42.70 20.88
N GLN A 10 -15.34 42.42 21.12
CA GLN A 10 -15.84 41.05 21.29
C GLN A 10 -15.75 40.25 19.99
N ASN A 11 -16.09 40.85 18.85
CA ASN A 11 -15.97 40.22 17.53
C ASN A 11 -14.50 39.93 17.19
N PHE A 12 -13.58 40.84 17.54
CA PHE A 12 -12.15 40.67 17.35
C PHE A 12 -11.59 39.49 18.16
N CYS A 13 -11.91 39.39 19.45
CA CYS A 13 -11.48 38.26 20.29
C CYS A 13 -12.07 36.93 19.79
N TYR A 14 -13.31 36.92 19.30
CA TYR A 14 -13.91 35.75 18.67
C TYR A 14 -13.15 35.35 17.40
N LEU A 15 -12.82 36.29 16.53
CA LEU A 15 -12.06 36.04 15.30
C LEU A 15 -10.64 35.54 15.57
N ILE A 16 -9.93 36.07 16.59
CA ILE A 16 -8.65 35.50 17.01
C ILE A 16 -8.84 34.07 17.49
N SER A 17 -9.88 33.76 18.27
CA SER A 17 -10.12 32.39 18.73
C SER A 17 -10.34 31.40 17.58
N CYS A 18 -11.00 31.82 16.50
CA CYS A 18 -11.27 30.99 15.33
C CYS A 18 -10.07 30.87 14.38
N PHE A 19 -9.34 31.97 14.14
CA PHE A 19 -8.30 32.05 13.10
C PHE A 19 -6.88 32.18 13.66
N ARG A 20 -6.68 31.95 14.96
CA ARG A 20 -5.40 32.10 15.68
C ARG A 20 -4.21 31.52 14.94
N ALA A 21 -4.30 30.26 14.52
CA ALA A 21 -3.22 29.56 13.84
C ALA A 21 -2.83 30.20 12.51
N ARG A 22 -3.80 30.76 11.78
CA ARG A 22 -3.58 31.45 10.49
C ARG A 22 -2.95 32.80 10.70
N VAL A 23 -3.49 33.59 11.62
CA VAL A 23 -3.01 34.93 11.94
C VAL A 23 -1.55 34.88 12.42
N LYS A 24 -1.19 33.91 13.27
CA LYS A 24 0.20 33.69 13.70
C LYS A 24 1.18 33.41 12.56
N ARG A 25 0.71 32.75 11.50
CA ARG A 25 1.55 32.36 10.36
C ARG A 25 1.84 33.54 9.44
N TYR A 26 0.94 34.52 9.40
CA TYR A 26 1.00 35.64 8.45
C TYR A 26 1.45 36.96 9.06
N ILE A 27 1.46 37.13 10.39
CA ILE A 27 1.92 38.38 11.02
C ILE A 27 3.45 38.41 11.12
N GLN A 28 4.07 39.50 10.66
CA GLN A 28 5.41 39.92 11.07
C GLN A 28 5.31 40.88 12.25
N VAL A 29 5.85 40.49 13.40
CA VAL A 29 5.58 41.19 14.67
C VAL A 29 6.36 42.50 14.79
N GLU A 30 7.63 42.55 14.38
CA GLU A 30 8.48 43.74 14.52
C GLU A 30 7.89 44.98 13.82
N PRO A 31 7.52 44.94 12.52
CA PRO A 31 7.00 46.12 11.84
C PRO A 31 5.65 46.56 12.41
N VAL A 32 4.82 45.61 12.86
CA VAL A 32 3.49 45.89 13.40
C VAL A 32 3.58 46.60 14.74
N LEU A 33 4.54 46.24 15.60
CA LEU A 33 4.72 46.85 16.92
C LEU A 33 5.00 48.37 16.87
N ASP A 34 5.63 48.86 15.79
CA ASP A 34 5.95 50.29 15.64
C ASP A 34 4.69 51.14 15.45
N TYR A 35 3.67 50.61 14.76
CA TYR A 35 2.39 51.28 14.55
C TYR A 35 1.42 51.15 15.74
N LEU A 36 1.66 50.23 16.68
CA LEU A 36 0.83 50.03 17.87
C LEU A 36 1.21 51.01 18.99
N THR A 37 0.90 52.29 18.80
CA THR A 37 1.24 53.39 19.73
C THR A 37 0.60 53.27 21.13
N PHE A 38 -0.43 52.44 21.28
CA PHE A 38 -1.13 52.21 22.54
C PHE A 38 -0.45 51.19 23.47
N LEU A 39 0.51 50.39 22.96
CA LEU A 39 1.23 49.41 23.77
C LEU A 39 2.35 50.09 24.60
N PRO A 40 2.46 49.80 25.92
CA PRO A 40 3.55 50.29 26.75
C PRO A 40 4.92 49.84 26.24
N ALA A 41 5.95 50.67 26.43
CA ALA A 41 7.32 50.40 25.97
C ALA A 41 7.88 49.08 26.53
N GLU A 42 7.61 48.77 27.80
CA GLU A 42 8.04 47.50 28.43
C GLU A 42 7.45 46.26 27.75
N VAL A 43 6.20 46.34 27.30
CA VAL A 43 5.50 45.25 26.61
C VAL A 43 6.04 45.10 25.19
N LYS A 44 6.29 46.22 24.49
CA LYS A 44 6.94 46.19 23.16
C LYS A 44 8.32 45.56 23.23
N GLU A 45 9.14 45.93 24.22
CA GLU A 45 10.46 45.33 24.42
C GLU A 45 10.40 43.83 24.74
N GLN A 46 9.43 43.38 25.54
CA GLN A 46 9.25 41.95 25.83
C GLN A 46 8.91 41.16 24.56
N ILE A 47 8.02 41.70 23.72
CA ILE A 47 7.64 41.05 22.46
C ILE A 47 8.80 41.10 21.46
N GLN A 48 9.55 42.21 21.37
CA GLN A 48 10.76 42.30 20.54
C GLN A 48 11.85 41.33 21.00
N ARG A 49 12.07 41.18 22.32
CA ARG A 49 12.98 40.15 22.87
C ARG A 49 12.54 38.74 22.49
N ALA A 50 11.23 38.46 22.50
CA ALA A 50 10.71 37.16 22.08
C ALA A 50 10.94 36.88 20.58
N VAL A 51 10.94 37.90 19.72
CA VAL A 51 11.32 37.74 18.30
C VAL A 51 12.77 37.28 18.17
N ALA A 52 13.68 37.89 18.95
CA ALA A 52 15.10 37.57 18.91
C ALA A 52 15.46 36.20 19.52
N THR A 53 14.74 35.74 20.56
CA THR A 53 15.06 34.49 21.27
C THR A 53 14.25 33.28 20.82
N THR A 54 12.98 33.46 20.45
CA THR A 54 12.04 32.34 20.20
C THR A 54 11.43 32.36 18.80
N GLY A 55 11.75 33.36 17.99
CA GLY A 55 11.27 33.51 16.61
C GLY A 55 9.89 34.15 16.47
N ASN A 56 9.60 34.64 15.26
CA ASN A 56 8.43 35.47 14.95
C ASN A 56 7.07 34.81 15.27
N ILE A 57 6.94 33.49 15.11
CA ILE A 57 5.67 32.78 15.38
C ILE A 57 5.31 32.78 16.87
N ASN A 58 6.32 32.63 17.73
CA ASN A 58 6.14 32.64 19.19
C ASN A 58 5.96 34.08 19.71
N ALA A 59 6.65 35.05 19.10
CA ALA A 59 6.38 36.46 19.36
C ALA A 59 4.96 36.88 18.92
N ALA A 60 4.44 36.31 17.82
CA ALA A 60 3.07 36.57 17.37
C ALA A 60 2.04 35.98 18.32
N GLU A 61 2.31 34.79 18.87
CA GLU A 61 1.49 34.20 19.94
C GLU A 61 1.48 35.08 21.20
N LEU A 62 2.63 35.61 21.59
CA LEU A 62 2.75 36.49 22.76
C LEU A 62 2.00 37.82 22.52
N LEU A 63 2.13 38.41 21.33
CA LEU A 63 1.40 39.62 20.94
C LEU A 63 -0.11 39.39 20.97
N LEU A 64 -0.62 38.32 20.36
CA LEU A 64 -2.06 38.01 20.34
C LEU A 64 -2.61 37.74 21.75
N ASN A 65 -1.87 37.01 22.60
CA ASN A 65 -2.23 36.80 24.00
C ASN A 65 -2.30 38.12 24.80
N THR A 66 -1.36 39.03 24.57
CA THR A 66 -1.33 40.33 25.24
C THR A 66 -2.48 41.22 24.77
N LEU A 67 -2.84 41.15 23.49
CA LEU A 67 -3.99 41.86 22.94
C LEU A 67 -5.33 41.31 23.46
N GLU A 68 -5.47 39.99 23.61
CA GLU A 68 -6.68 39.34 24.17
C GLU A 68 -6.88 39.60 25.67
N LYS A 69 -5.79 39.71 26.45
CA LYS A 69 -5.85 39.84 27.92
C LYS A 69 -5.82 41.29 28.41
N GLY A 70 -5.43 42.24 27.56
CA GLY A 70 -5.30 43.65 27.91
C GLY A 70 -6.61 44.45 27.80
N VAL A 71 -6.69 45.57 28.52
CA VAL A 71 -7.77 46.56 28.38
C VAL A 71 -7.20 47.78 27.65
N TRP A 72 -7.69 48.04 26.44
CA TRP A 72 -7.11 49.02 25.52
C TRP A 72 -8.10 50.15 25.17
N PRO A 73 -7.62 51.31 24.68
CA PRO A 73 -8.49 52.44 24.32
C PRO A 73 -9.49 52.07 23.21
N PRO A 74 -10.73 52.59 23.24
CA PRO A 74 -11.75 52.26 22.24
C PRO A 74 -11.26 52.59 20.81
N GLY A 75 -11.33 51.60 19.92
CA GLY A 75 -10.84 51.71 18.54
C GLY A 75 -9.45 51.09 18.28
N TRP A 76 -8.79 50.53 19.30
CA TRP A 76 -7.51 49.85 19.15
C TRP A 76 -7.55 48.67 18.16
N THR A 77 -8.67 47.94 18.07
CA THR A 77 -8.88 46.84 17.12
C THR A 77 -8.78 47.31 15.67
N ARG A 78 -9.31 48.50 15.36
CA ARG A 78 -9.14 49.14 14.04
C ARG A 78 -7.72 49.60 13.80
N MET A 79 -7.03 50.13 14.81
CA MET A 79 -5.61 50.49 14.69
C MET A 79 -4.72 49.27 14.45
N PHE A 80 -5.03 48.13 15.06
CA PHE A 80 -4.31 46.88 14.83
C PHE A 80 -4.52 46.35 13.40
N VAL A 81 -5.76 46.35 12.91
CA VAL A 81 -6.06 45.97 11.52
C VAL A 81 -5.40 46.93 10.52
N GLN A 82 -5.36 48.24 10.82
CA GLN A 82 -4.67 49.22 10.01
C GLN A 82 -3.15 49.02 10.02
N ALA A 83 -2.55 48.75 11.18
CA ALA A 83 -1.13 48.41 11.30
C ALA A 83 -0.77 47.15 10.49
N LEU A 84 -1.63 46.14 10.45
CA LEU A 84 -1.44 44.96 9.61
C LEU A 84 -1.51 45.29 8.11
N ARG A 85 -2.38 46.22 7.69
CA ARG A 85 -2.45 46.66 6.29
C ARG A 85 -1.23 47.48 5.88
N GLU A 86 -0.79 48.41 6.74
CA GLU A 86 0.35 49.30 6.45
C GLU A 86 1.70 48.54 6.47
N THR A 87 1.80 47.45 7.22
CA THR A 87 2.97 46.56 7.25
C THR A 87 2.96 45.48 6.17
N GLY A 88 1.97 45.50 5.26
CA GLY A 88 1.89 44.58 4.14
C GLY A 88 1.38 43.17 4.47
N ASN A 89 0.74 42.98 5.64
CA ASN A 89 0.12 41.73 6.10
C ASN A 89 -1.40 41.74 5.83
N SER A 90 -1.80 41.91 4.56
CA SER A 90 -3.20 42.09 4.15
C SER A 90 -4.10 40.89 4.48
N LEU A 91 -3.60 39.66 4.31
CA LEU A 91 -4.34 38.44 4.65
C LEU A 91 -4.62 38.33 6.16
N ALA A 92 -3.63 38.63 7.00
CA ALA A 92 -3.82 38.66 8.45
C ALA A 92 -4.88 39.69 8.85
N ALA A 93 -4.86 40.88 8.23
CA ALA A 93 -5.82 41.95 8.50
C ALA A 93 -7.28 41.56 8.20
N ARG A 94 -7.52 40.70 7.20
CA ARG A 94 -8.87 40.20 6.86
C ARG A 94 -9.42 39.22 7.90
N TYR A 95 -8.58 38.30 8.38
CA TYR A 95 -8.97 37.33 9.41
C TYR A 95 -9.37 37.97 10.74
N VAL A 96 -8.79 39.14 11.05
CA VAL A 96 -9.06 39.86 12.30
C VAL A 96 -9.88 41.13 12.11
N ASN A 97 -10.53 41.31 10.95
CA ASN A 97 -11.36 42.49 10.69
C ASN A 97 -12.66 42.45 11.52
N PRO A 98 -12.85 43.36 12.50
CA PRO A 98 -13.99 43.32 13.41
C PRO A 98 -15.36 43.57 12.74
N ASP A 99 -15.36 44.14 11.53
CA ASP A 99 -16.58 44.43 10.76
C ASP A 99 -17.13 43.19 10.01
N LEU A 100 -16.43 42.03 10.01
CA LEU A 100 -16.86 40.74 9.41
C LEU A 100 -17.22 40.74 7.91
N THR A 101 -16.96 41.84 7.20
CA THR A 101 -17.40 42.07 5.82
C THR A 101 -16.53 41.43 4.75
N ASP A 102 -15.34 40.93 5.11
CA ASP A 102 -14.29 40.58 4.14
C ASP A 102 -13.45 39.35 4.56
N LEU A 103 -14.10 38.28 5.03
CA LEU A 103 -13.45 37.00 5.30
C LEU A 103 -13.16 36.24 3.99
N PRO A 104 -12.01 35.54 3.86
CA PRO A 104 -11.73 34.71 2.68
C PRO A 104 -12.76 33.58 2.50
N SER A 105 -13.10 33.23 1.26
CA SER A 105 -14.01 32.11 0.99
C SER A 105 -13.33 30.76 1.24
N PRO A 106 -14.05 29.71 1.66
CA PRO A 106 -13.46 28.36 1.84
C PRO A 106 -12.80 27.81 0.57
N SER A 107 -13.30 28.17 -0.61
CA SER A 107 -12.70 27.81 -1.89
C SER A 107 -11.35 28.48 -2.13
N PHE A 108 -11.22 29.78 -1.80
CA PHE A 108 -9.96 30.51 -1.89
C PHE A 108 -8.91 29.94 -0.93
N GLU A 109 -9.33 29.59 0.29
CA GLU A 109 -8.43 29.00 1.28
C GLU A 109 -7.93 27.62 0.87
N SER A 110 -8.79 26.76 0.34
CA SER A 110 -8.39 25.44 -0.18
C SER A 110 -7.36 25.59 -1.29
N SER A 111 -7.59 26.50 -2.24
CA SER A 111 -6.65 26.74 -3.33
C SER A 111 -5.32 27.34 -2.85
N HIS A 112 -5.36 28.26 -1.88
CA HIS A 112 -4.14 28.85 -1.31
C HIS A 112 -3.31 27.81 -0.55
N ASP A 113 -3.96 26.91 0.22
CA ASP A 113 -3.29 25.82 0.94
C ASP A 113 -2.68 24.78 0.01
N GLU A 114 -3.39 24.44 -1.08
CA GLU A 114 -2.87 23.57 -2.13
C GLU A 114 -1.61 24.15 -2.77
N CYS A 115 -1.62 25.45 -3.10
CA CYS A 115 -0.46 26.15 -3.65
C CYS A 115 0.72 26.17 -2.66
N LEU A 116 0.45 26.31 -1.36
CA LEU A 116 1.49 26.27 -0.33
C LEU A 116 2.11 24.89 -0.16
N GLN A 117 1.29 23.84 -0.19
CA GLN A 117 1.78 22.45 -0.13
C GLN A 117 2.64 22.13 -1.35
N LEU A 118 2.22 22.60 -2.53
CA LEU A 118 2.97 22.43 -3.77
C LEU A 118 4.31 23.17 -3.73
N LEU A 119 4.32 24.42 -3.26
CA LEU A 119 5.55 25.18 -3.10
C LEU A 119 6.50 24.52 -2.09
N ASN A 120 6.00 24.04 -0.94
CA ASN A 120 6.85 23.35 0.05
C ASN A 120 7.48 22.06 -0.51
N LEU A 121 6.74 21.32 -1.33
CA LEU A 121 7.25 20.11 -1.97
C LEU A 121 8.34 20.42 -2.99
N LEU A 122 8.18 21.53 -3.73
CA LEU A 122 9.07 21.95 -4.81
C LEU A 122 10.11 23.00 -4.37
N GLN A 123 10.10 23.41 -3.09
CA GLN A 123 10.98 24.43 -2.54
C GLN A 123 12.47 24.13 -2.81
N PRO A 124 12.98 22.88 -2.66
CA PRO A 124 14.36 22.57 -2.99
C PRO A 124 14.68 22.88 -4.46
N THR A 125 13.77 22.54 -5.37
CA THR A 125 13.94 22.77 -6.82
C THR A 125 13.87 24.25 -7.18
N VAL A 126 12.99 25.02 -6.53
CA VAL A 126 12.86 26.47 -6.78
C VAL A 126 14.08 27.22 -6.22
N VAL A 127 14.56 26.84 -5.03
CA VAL A 127 15.76 27.46 -4.42
C VAL A 127 17.02 27.17 -5.21
N ASP A 128 17.15 25.97 -5.78
CA ASP A 128 18.31 25.56 -6.60
C ASP A 128 18.35 26.26 -7.98
N LYS A 129 17.18 26.50 -8.59
CA LYS A 129 17.10 26.97 -9.99
C LYS A 129 16.77 28.46 -10.18
N LEU A 130 16.23 29.14 -9.17
CA LEU A 130 15.79 30.54 -9.30
C LEU A 130 16.90 31.52 -8.87
N LEU A 131 17.15 32.56 -9.66
CA LEU A 131 18.04 33.66 -9.28
C LEU A 131 17.24 34.85 -8.76
N VAL A 132 17.59 35.37 -7.58
CA VAL A 132 16.86 36.48 -6.94
C VAL A 132 16.90 37.74 -7.80
N THR A 133 18.05 38.04 -8.39
CA THR A 133 18.29 39.21 -9.26
C THR A 133 17.35 39.28 -10.46
N ASP A 134 16.93 38.13 -10.99
CA ASP A 134 16.06 38.08 -12.17
C ASP A 134 14.60 38.43 -11.84
N VAL A 135 14.19 38.22 -10.59
CA VAL A 135 12.77 38.18 -10.21
C VAL A 135 12.41 39.34 -9.27
N LEU A 136 13.37 39.81 -8.46
CA LEU A 136 13.14 40.75 -7.37
C LEU A 136 12.59 42.10 -7.83
N ASP A 137 13.15 42.67 -8.89
CA ASP A 137 12.72 43.97 -9.41
C ASP A 137 11.31 43.87 -10.03
N LYS A 138 11.03 42.77 -10.71
CA LYS A 138 9.72 42.50 -11.31
C LYS A 138 8.65 42.18 -10.26
N CYS A 139 9.01 41.52 -9.16
CA CYS A 139 8.11 41.33 -8.02
C CYS A 139 7.70 42.64 -7.36
N VAL A 140 8.55 43.67 -7.38
CA VAL A 140 8.19 45.01 -6.85
C VAL A 140 7.33 45.78 -7.84
N GLU A 141 7.61 45.68 -9.14
CA GLU A 141 6.78 46.29 -10.19
C GLU A 141 5.33 45.76 -10.19
N GLU A 142 5.16 44.44 -10.04
CA GLU A 142 3.83 43.78 -9.96
C GLU A 142 3.18 43.91 -8.57
N GLN A 143 3.70 44.77 -7.69
CA GLN A 143 3.22 45.02 -6.33
C GLN A 143 3.17 43.78 -5.42
N LEU A 144 3.88 42.71 -5.78
CA LEU A 144 3.99 41.49 -4.98
C LEU A 144 4.89 41.72 -3.75
N LEU A 145 5.88 42.61 -3.86
CA LEU A 145 6.78 42.99 -2.78
C LEU A 145 6.82 44.50 -2.59
N THR A 146 7.00 44.94 -1.35
CA THR A 146 7.20 46.36 -1.04
C THR A 146 8.68 46.77 -1.23
N GLY A 147 8.96 48.08 -1.30
CA GLY A 147 10.35 48.57 -1.35
C GLY A 147 11.18 48.17 -0.12
N GLU A 148 10.54 47.95 1.03
CA GLU A 148 11.20 47.44 2.24
C GLU A 148 11.49 45.94 2.14
N ASP A 149 10.57 45.15 1.59
CA ASP A 149 10.80 43.74 1.31
C ASP A 149 11.96 43.55 0.33
N ARG A 150 12.09 44.42 -0.69
CA ARG A 150 13.22 44.42 -1.63
C ARG A 150 14.57 44.56 -0.93
N ASN A 151 14.67 45.52 -0.01
CA ASN A 151 15.91 45.77 0.72
C ASN A 151 16.28 44.59 1.63
N ARG A 152 15.29 43.93 2.25
CA ARG A 152 15.51 42.76 3.12
C ARG A 152 15.91 41.51 2.32
N VAL A 153 15.30 41.28 1.16
CA VAL A 153 15.69 40.17 0.27
C VAL A 153 17.09 40.42 -0.30
N SER A 154 17.40 41.66 -0.71
CA SER A 154 18.76 42.05 -1.16
C SER A 154 19.80 41.91 -0.04
N ALA A 155 19.41 42.17 1.21
CA ALA A 155 20.30 41.97 2.36
C ALA A 155 20.61 40.47 2.58
N ALA A 156 19.61 39.60 2.48
CA ALA A 156 19.77 38.15 2.61
C ALA A 156 20.53 37.52 1.43
N GLU A 157 20.49 38.14 0.26
CA GLU A 157 21.27 37.71 -0.91
C GLU A 157 22.80 37.83 -0.68
N ASN A 158 23.24 38.75 0.19
CA ASN A 158 24.67 38.86 0.53
C ASN A 158 25.22 37.58 1.18
N ASP A 159 24.36 36.76 1.79
CA ASP A 159 24.70 35.45 2.37
C ASP A 159 24.54 34.29 1.37
N GLY A 160 24.21 34.59 0.10
CA GLY A 160 24.05 33.64 -1.00
C GLY A 160 22.68 33.70 -1.68
N ASN A 161 22.63 33.39 -2.98
CA ASN A 161 21.39 33.42 -3.77
C ASN A 161 20.29 32.53 -3.16
N GLU A 162 20.64 31.33 -2.67
CA GLU A 162 19.67 30.43 -2.02
C GLU A 162 19.01 31.05 -0.79
N SER A 163 19.77 31.80 0.02
CA SER A 163 19.28 32.53 1.19
C SER A 163 18.32 33.65 0.78
N GLY A 164 18.66 34.37 -0.29
CA GLY A 164 17.79 35.37 -0.90
C GLY A 164 16.48 34.78 -1.46
N VAL A 165 16.52 33.63 -2.16
CA VAL A 165 15.32 32.96 -2.70
C VAL A 165 14.42 32.46 -1.57
N ARG A 166 15.00 31.92 -0.49
CA ARG A 166 14.23 31.48 0.68
C ARG A 166 13.52 32.65 1.36
N GLU A 167 14.19 33.79 1.53
CA GLU A 167 13.56 34.98 2.11
C GLU A 167 12.52 35.61 1.17
N LEU A 168 12.76 35.58 -0.15
CA LEU A 168 11.80 35.97 -1.18
C LEU A 168 10.49 35.16 -1.09
N LEU A 169 10.59 33.82 -1.13
CA LEU A 169 9.42 32.93 -1.07
C LEU A 169 8.65 33.09 0.25
N LYS A 170 9.36 33.28 1.36
CA LYS A 170 8.76 33.50 2.68
C LYS A 170 7.88 34.75 2.73
N ARG A 171 8.21 35.80 1.97
CA ARG A 171 7.44 37.05 1.91
C ARG A 171 6.31 37.01 0.90
N ILE A 172 6.56 36.44 -0.28
CA ILE A 172 5.56 36.34 -1.36
C ILE A 172 4.32 35.56 -0.90
N VAL A 173 4.52 34.45 -0.20
CA VAL A 173 3.45 33.58 0.33
C VAL A 173 2.47 34.32 1.25
N GLN A 174 2.88 35.42 1.88
CA GLN A 174 2.06 36.19 2.80
C GLN A 174 1.10 37.16 2.07
N LYS A 175 1.17 37.25 0.74
CA LYS A 175 0.40 38.18 -0.09
C LYS A 175 -0.81 37.50 -0.74
N GLU A 176 -1.80 38.32 -1.12
CA GLU A 176 -2.98 37.84 -1.83
C GLU A 176 -2.64 37.47 -3.28
N ASN A 177 -3.27 36.41 -3.81
CA ASN A 177 -3.07 35.93 -5.19
C ASN A 177 -1.59 35.79 -5.58
N TRP A 178 -0.75 35.49 -4.59
CA TRP A 178 0.70 35.47 -4.78
C TRP A 178 1.09 34.43 -5.82
N PHE A 179 0.39 33.29 -5.87
CA PHE A 179 0.76 32.18 -6.74
C PHE A 179 0.56 32.52 -8.23
N SER A 180 -0.58 33.10 -8.62
CA SER A 180 -0.83 33.51 -10.01
C SER A 180 0.07 34.67 -10.45
N THR A 181 0.30 35.62 -9.54
CA THR A 181 1.17 36.78 -9.79
C THR A 181 2.62 36.33 -9.92
N PHE A 182 3.08 35.45 -9.02
CA PHE A 182 4.42 34.87 -9.05
C PHE A 182 4.65 34.01 -10.30
N LEU A 183 3.67 33.21 -10.74
CA LEU A 183 3.76 32.50 -12.02
C LEU A 183 3.88 33.45 -13.22
N THR A 184 3.19 34.58 -13.18
CA THR A 184 3.30 35.62 -14.22
C THR A 184 4.70 36.23 -14.23
N VAL A 185 5.23 36.56 -13.04
CA VAL A 185 6.59 37.08 -12.90
C VAL A 185 7.64 36.05 -13.37
N LEU A 186 7.48 34.77 -13.04
CA LEU A 186 8.38 33.71 -13.52
C LEU A 186 8.39 33.60 -15.05
N ARG A 187 7.22 33.72 -15.70
CA ARG A 187 7.14 33.71 -17.17
C ARG A 187 7.79 34.94 -17.80
N GLN A 188 7.56 36.12 -17.22
CA GLN A 188 8.13 37.38 -17.73
C GLN A 188 9.65 37.48 -17.53
N THR A 189 10.20 36.75 -16.56
CA THR A 189 11.65 36.73 -16.24
C THR A 189 12.40 35.60 -16.93
N GLY A 190 11.75 34.86 -17.84
CA GLY A 190 12.37 33.77 -18.60
C GLY A 190 12.46 32.43 -17.86
N ASN A 191 11.79 32.31 -16.70
CA ASN A 191 11.76 31.11 -15.86
C ASN A 191 10.53 30.22 -16.16
N ASP A 192 10.17 30.05 -17.44
CA ASP A 192 8.98 29.30 -17.89
C ASP A 192 9.00 27.82 -17.50
N ALA A 193 10.19 27.21 -17.45
CA ALA A 193 10.35 25.82 -17.03
C ALA A 193 9.94 25.62 -15.56
N LEU A 194 10.32 26.55 -14.68
CA LEU A 194 9.92 26.55 -13.28
C LEU A 194 8.43 26.83 -13.12
N ALA A 195 7.88 27.76 -13.91
CA ALA A 195 6.44 28.02 -13.90
C ALA A 195 5.61 26.77 -14.32
N ARG A 196 6.06 26.02 -15.33
CA ARG A 196 5.41 24.76 -15.77
C ARG A 196 5.53 23.63 -14.75
N GLU A 197 6.66 23.53 -14.07
CA GLU A 197 6.89 22.56 -12.99
C GLU A 197 5.96 22.86 -11.79
N LEU A 198 5.78 24.15 -11.45
CA LEU A 198 4.85 24.60 -10.42
C LEU A 198 3.36 24.48 -10.82
N THR A 199 2.99 24.45 -12.11
CA THR A 199 1.59 24.25 -12.56
C THR A 199 1.26 22.80 -12.97
N GLY A 200 2.25 21.91 -12.99
CA GLY A 200 2.06 20.50 -13.37
C GLY A 200 1.65 20.29 -14.82
N THR A 201 2.00 21.22 -15.72
CA THR A 201 1.67 21.12 -17.14
C THR A 201 2.82 20.44 -17.89
N ASP A 202 2.56 19.25 -18.45
CA ASP A 202 3.55 18.47 -19.21
C ASP A 202 4.19 19.29 -20.34
N CYS A 203 5.50 19.08 -20.53
CA CYS A 203 6.27 19.57 -21.67
C CYS A 203 5.68 19.04 -23.00
N CYS A 204 4.85 19.85 -23.63
CA CYS A 204 4.77 19.96 -25.08
C CYS A 204 4.77 21.46 -25.42
N GLU A 205 5.95 22.03 -25.66
CA GLU A 205 6.02 23.38 -26.23
C GLU A 205 5.80 23.32 -27.74
N SER A 206 4.82 24.06 -28.24
CA SER A 206 5.11 25.36 -28.86
C SER A 206 3.85 26.19 -29.10
N ASN A 207 3.81 27.34 -28.42
CA ASN A 207 3.48 28.72 -28.83
C ASN A 207 2.22 29.01 -29.68
N ALA A 208 1.40 30.05 -29.48
CA ALA A 208 1.25 31.10 -28.47
C ALA A 208 -0.07 31.86 -28.80
N GLU A 209 -0.71 32.44 -27.76
CA GLU A 209 -1.53 33.69 -27.71
C GLU A 209 -2.62 33.95 -28.77
N SER A 210 -3.82 34.49 -28.52
CA SER A 210 -4.54 35.06 -27.39
C SER A 210 -5.99 35.27 -27.88
N ASP A 211 -7.01 35.04 -27.06
CA ASP A 211 -8.12 36.01 -26.90
C ASP A 211 -9.17 35.52 -25.90
N THR A 212 -9.56 36.48 -25.06
CA THR A 212 -10.60 36.45 -24.05
C THR A 212 -12.00 36.28 -24.65
N SER A 213 -12.85 35.42 -24.07
CA SER A 213 -14.12 35.81 -23.42
C SER A 213 -15.09 34.62 -23.21
N LEU A 214 -15.59 34.53 -21.98
CA LEU A 214 -16.95 34.21 -21.53
C LEU A 214 -17.79 33.11 -22.24
N ALA A 215 -18.35 32.25 -21.36
CA ALA A 215 -19.68 31.62 -21.39
C ALA A 215 -19.76 30.09 -21.65
N GLU A 216 -20.24 29.42 -20.60
CA GLU A 216 -21.22 28.33 -20.53
C GLU A 216 -21.46 27.41 -21.74
N GLY A 217 -21.42 26.10 -21.45
CA GLY A 217 -22.41 25.16 -21.97
C GLY A 217 -21.92 24.10 -22.98
N SER A 218 -22.03 22.85 -22.52
CA SER A 218 -22.56 21.72 -23.30
C SER A 218 -21.74 21.10 -24.46
N VAL A 219 -21.39 19.83 -24.26
CA VAL A 219 -21.53 18.67 -25.17
C VAL A 219 -21.22 18.87 -26.67
N SER A 220 -20.17 18.22 -27.16
CA SER A 220 -20.24 17.05 -28.07
C SER A 220 -18.91 16.80 -28.76
N CYS A 221 -18.60 15.52 -28.96
CA CYS A 221 -17.59 15.09 -29.92
C CYS A 221 -18.02 15.51 -31.33
N LEU A 222 -17.09 15.88 -32.20
CA LEU A 222 -17.05 15.43 -33.59
C LEU A 222 -15.70 15.74 -34.25
N ASP A 223 -15.49 14.96 -35.30
CA ASP A 223 -14.34 14.65 -36.12
C ASP A 223 -14.03 15.73 -37.18
N GLU A 224 -13.09 15.41 -38.07
CA GLU A 224 -12.78 16.00 -39.39
C GLU A 224 -11.60 16.98 -39.43
N SER A 225 -10.47 16.65 -40.07
CA SER A 225 -10.17 16.45 -41.50
C SER A 225 -9.75 17.72 -42.25
N LEU A 226 -8.62 17.60 -42.95
CA LEU A 226 -8.21 18.24 -44.21
C LEU A 226 -8.11 19.78 -44.31
N GLY A 227 -6.94 20.24 -44.78
CA GLY A 227 -6.89 21.22 -45.87
C GLY A 227 -5.87 22.37 -45.80
N HIS A 228 -4.84 22.26 -46.64
CA HIS A 228 -4.31 23.29 -47.54
C HIS A 228 -3.52 24.54 -47.02
N ASN A 229 -2.24 24.53 -47.42
CA ASN A 229 -1.46 25.55 -48.16
C ASN A 229 -1.36 27.01 -47.67
N SER A 230 -0.11 27.43 -47.40
CA SER A 230 0.71 28.47 -48.11
C SER A 230 1.69 29.12 -47.11
N ASN A 231 3.00 28.91 -47.19
CA ASN A 231 4.03 29.43 -48.11
C ASN A 231 4.46 30.89 -47.83
N MET A 232 5.79 31.08 -47.67
CA MET A 232 6.66 32.29 -47.71
C MET A 232 7.54 32.37 -46.43
N GLY A 233 8.80 31.94 -46.45
CA GLY A 233 9.99 32.67 -46.96
C GLY A 233 10.73 33.23 -45.73
N SER A 234 11.98 32.88 -45.38
CA SER A 234 13.29 33.01 -46.03
C SER A 234 14.32 32.46 -44.99
N ASP A 235 15.61 32.21 -45.18
CA ASP A 235 16.53 31.88 -46.28
C ASP A 235 17.94 31.79 -45.62
N SER A 236 18.90 31.11 -46.26
CA SER A 236 20.33 30.87 -45.91
C SER A 236 20.61 29.86 -44.77
N GLY A 237 21.45 28.82 -44.88
CA GLY A 237 22.44 28.28 -45.84
C GLY A 237 23.33 27.33 -44.97
N THR A 238 23.86 26.17 -45.35
CA THR A 238 24.48 25.72 -46.60
C THR A 238 24.75 24.21 -46.49
N MET A 239 24.19 23.46 -47.46
CA MET A 239 24.72 22.32 -48.25
C MET A 239 25.65 21.26 -47.65
N GLY A 240 25.18 20.00 -47.74
CA GLY A 240 25.96 18.78 -47.86
C GLY A 240 25.06 17.63 -48.34
N SER A 241 25.00 17.45 -49.66
CA SER A 241 24.16 16.51 -50.41
C SER A 241 24.65 15.06 -50.29
N ASP A 242 23.71 14.11 -50.26
CA ASP A 242 23.61 13.06 -51.29
C ASP A 242 22.22 12.42 -51.25
N SER A 243 21.60 12.41 -52.43
CA SER A 243 20.25 11.94 -52.75
C SER A 243 20.24 10.45 -53.06
N ASP A 244 19.20 9.75 -52.60
CA ASP A 244 18.42 8.80 -53.41
C ASP A 244 17.10 8.50 -52.66
N GLU A 245 16.02 9.15 -53.09
CA GLU A 245 14.66 8.84 -52.68
C GLU A 245 14.14 7.63 -53.47
N GLU A 246 13.92 6.50 -52.80
CA GLU A 246 12.87 5.56 -53.17
C GLU A 246 11.78 5.55 -52.10
N THR A 247 10.59 5.89 -52.55
CA THR A 247 9.29 5.87 -51.86
C THR A 247 9.06 4.62 -51.00
N VAL A 248 9.09 4.77 -49.67
CA VAL A 248 8.44 3.83 -48.75
C VAL A 248 7.23 4.53 -48.15
N ALA A 249 6.06 4.21 -48.70
CA ALA A 249 4.78 4.50 -48.09
C ALA A 249 4.80 4.06 -46.61
N GLN A 250 4.44 4.98 -45.71
CA GLN A 250 4.23 4.69 -44.29
C GLN A 250 3.16 3.60 -44.16
N ARG A 251 3.60 2.34 -43.99
CA ARG A 251 2.72 1.24 -43.59
C ARG A 251 2.33 1.47 -42.15
N ALA A 252 1.05 1.77 -41.93
CA ALA A 252 0.42 1.58 -40.63
C ALA A 252 0.71 0.14 -40.15
N SER A 253 1.20 0.01 -38.91
CA SER A 253 1.41 -1.29 -38.28
C SER A 253 0.13 -2.12 -38.36
N PRO A 254 0.20 -3.42 -38.71
CA PRO A 254 -1.00 -4.26 -38.85
C PRO A 254 -1.75 -4.35 -37.52
N GLU A 255 -3.07 -4.22 -37.59
CA GLU A 255 -3.95 -4.25 -36.43
C GLU A 255 -3.87 -5.61 -35.70
N PRO A 256 -3.98 -5.64 -34.36
CA PRO A 256 -3.92 -6.89 -33.61
C PRO A 256 -5.22 -7.70 -33.80
N GLU A 257 -5.18 -8.74 -34.62
CA GLU A 257 -6.31 -9.65 -34.82
C GLU A 257 -6.55 -10.57 -33.61
N LEU A 258 -7.83 -10.76 -33.24
CA LEU A 258 -8.24 -11.64 -32.14
C LEU A 258 -8.41 -13.09 -32.62
N HIS A 259 -7.34 -13.88 -32.56
CA HIS A 259 -7.37 -15.30 -32.91
C HIS A 259 -7.12 -16.21 -31.71
N LEU A 260 -7.78 -17.38 -31.71
CA LEU A 260 -7.52 -18.47 -30.76
C LEU A 260 -6.71 -19.58 -31.43
N ARG A 261 -5.79 -20.15 -30.65
CA ARG A 261 -5.06 -21.37 -31.03
C ARG A 261 -5.99 -22.59 -31.00
N PRO A 262 -5.71 -23.67 -31.76
CA PRO A 262 -6.54 -24.88 -31.76
C PRO A 262 -6.85 -25.45 -30.37
N TYR A 263 -5.87 -25.54 -29.45
CA TYR A 263 -6.15 -26.01 -28.08
C TYR A 263 -7.00 -25.02 -27.26
N GLN A 264 -6.94 -23.72 -27.57
CA GLN A 264 -7.75 -22.69 -26.92
C GLN A 264 -9.20 -22.79 -27.38
N LEU A 265 -9.42 -22.98 -28.68
CA LEU A 265 -10.74 -23.20 -29.27
C LEU A 265 -11.40 -24.47 -28.71
N GLU A 266 -10.64 -25.56 -28.56
CA GLU A 266 -11.11 -26.82 -27.99
C GLU A 266 -11.75 -26.65 -26.59
N VAL A 267 -11.14 -25.83 -25.73
CA VAL A 267 -11.65 -25.59 -24.37
C VAL A 267 -12.72 -24.50 -24.32
N ALA A 268 -12.71 -23.55 -25.26
CA ALA A 268 -13.69 -22.48 -25.36
C ALA A 268 -15.04 -22.94 -25.90
N GLN A 269 -15.07 -23.96 -26.76
CA GLN A 269 -16.25 -24.40 -27.52
C GLN A 269 -17.56 -24.49 -26.69
N PRO A 270 -17.60 -25.15 -25.52
CA PRO A 270 -18.85 -25.23 -24.76
C PRO A 270 -19.34 -23.88 -24.22
N ALA A 271 -18.43 -22.94 -23.93
CA ALA A 271 -18.81 -21.59 -23.53
C ALA A 271 -19.40 -20.80 -24.69
N LEU A 272 -18.89 -20.98 -25.92
CA LEU A 272 -19.46 -20.38 -27.12
C LEU A 272 -20.88 -20.91 -27.43
N GLU A 273 -21.22 -22.10 -26.92
CA GLU A 273 -22.56 -22.70 -26.96
C GLU A 273 -23.48 -22.23 -25.80
N GLY A 274 -23.03 -21.28 -24.98
CA GLY A 274 -23.81 -20.75 -23.86
C GLY A 274 -23.79 -21.61 -22.58
N LYS A 275 -22.91 -22.61 -22.49
CA LYS A 275 -22.80 -23.47 -21.29
C LYS A 275 -21.91 -22.83 -20.23
N ASN A 276 -22.27 -22.98 -18.96
CA ASN A 276 -21.41 -22.62 -17.84
C ASN A 276 -20.25 -23.60 -17.74
N ILE A 277 -19.00 -23.14 -17.74
CA ILE A 277 -17.84 -24.04 -17.67
C ILE A 277 -16.70 -23.49 -16.81
N ILE A 278 -15.80 -24.40 -16.44
CA ILE A 278 -14.49 -24.05 -15.89
C ILE A 278 -13.43 -24.40 -16.93
N ILE A 279 -12.61 -23.45 -17.34
CA ILE A 279 -11.44 -23.67 -18.19
C ILE A 279 -10.20 -23.81 -17.30
N CYS A 280 -9.58 -24.99 -17.35
CA CYS A 280 -8.35 -25.29 -16.66
C CYS A 280 -7.20 -25.37 -17.66
N LEU A 281 -6.41 -24.29 -17.76
CA LEU A 281 -5.24 -24.22 -18.65
C LEU A 281 -3.98 -23.75 -17.89
N PRO A 282 -2.80 -24.34 -18.16
CA PRO A 282 -1.55 -23.97 -17.50
C PRO A 282 -1.22 -22.47 -17.59
N THR A 283 -0.36 -21.97 -16.70
CA THR A 283 0.14 -20.59 -16.76
C THR A 283 0.92 -20.37 -18.08
N GLY A 284 0.70 -19.23 -18.75
CA GLY A 284 1.31 -18.94 -20.07
C GLY A 284 0.50 -19.40 -21.28
N SER A 285 -0.55 -20.21 -21.10
CA SER A 285 -1.40 -20.74 -22.20
C SER A 285 -2.33 -19.73 -22.87
N GLY A 286 -2.41 -18.50 -22.36
CA GLY A 286 -3.35 -17.47 -22.86
C GLY A 286 -4.79 -17.62 -22.35
N LYS A 287 -5.00 -18.05 -21.10
CA LYS A 287 -6.33 -18.11 -20.45
C LYS A 287 -7.17 -16.84 -20.67
N THR A 288 -6.53 -15.69 -20.50
CA THR A 288 -7.18 -14.39 -20.61
C THR A 288 -7.61 -14.09 -22.05
N ARG A 289 -6.80 -14.46 -23.04
CA ARG A 289 -7.15 -14.33 -24.46
C ARG A 289 -8.42 -15.12 -24.80
N VAL A 290 -8.55 -16.32 -24.25
CA VAL A 290 -9.77 -17.14 -24.38
C VAL A 290 -10.99 -16.43 -23.80
N ALA A 291 -10.82 -15.77 -22.65
CA ALA A 291 -11.88 -15.01 -22.01
C ALA A 291 -12.37 -13.83 -22.88
N VAL A 292 -11.43 -13.09 -23.49
CA VAL A 292 -11.77 -11.99 -24.41
C VAL A 292 -12.53 -12.49 -25.63
N TYR A 293 -12.10 -13.60 -26.23
CA TYR A 293 -12.78 -14.19 -27.37
C TYR A 293 -14.21 -14.62 -27.03
N ILE A 294 -14.40 -15.32 -25.89
CA ILE A 294 -15.74 -15.72 -25.43
C ILE A 294 -16.61 -14.49 -25.14
N ALA A 295 -16.06 -13.45 -24.51
CA ALA A 295 -16.79 -12.21 -24.23
C ALA A 295 -17.25 -11.52 -25.52
N LYS A 296 -16.38 -11.44 -26.54
CA LYS A 296 -16.71 -10.88 -27.85
C LYS A 296 -17.82 -11.66 -28.53
N ASP A 297 -17.65 -12.98 -28.70
CA ASP A 297 -18.62 -13.86 -29.34
C ASP A 297 -19.99 -13.83 -28.62
N HIS A 298 -19.99 -13.81 -27.29
CA HIS A 298 -21.21 -13.68 -26.49
C HIS A 298 -21.93 -12.37 -26.74
N LEU A 299 -21.21 -11.24 -26.75
CA LEU A 299 -21.79 -9.92 -27.01
C LEU A 299 -22.25 -9.76 -28.47
N ASP A 300 -21.50 -10.30 -29.43
CA ASP A 300 -21.85 -10.30 -30.85
C ASP A 300 -23.19 -11.05 -31.06
N LYS A 301 -23.31 -12.27 -30.50
CA LYS A 301 -24.56 -13.07 -30.54
C LYS A 301 -25.74 -12.36 -29.87
N LYS A 302 -25.52 -11.70 -28.74
CA LYS A 302 -26.57 -10.91 -28.07
C LYS A 302 -27.04 -9.74 -28.92
N LYS A 303 -26.10 -9.04 -29.56
CA LYS A 303 -26.40 -7.94 -30.48
C LYS A 303 -27.16 -8.42 -31.72
N GLU A 304 -26.75 -9.54 -32.32
CA GLU A 304 -27.45 -10.17 -33.44
C GLU A 304 -28.88 -10.61 -33.07
N ALA A 305 -29.07 -11.12 -31.85
CA ALA A 305 -30.38 -11.49 -31.32
C ALA A 305 -31.21 -10.29 -30.82
N SER A 306 -30.71 -9.05 -30.92
CA SER A 306 -31.34 -7.85 -30.34
C SER A 306 -31.64 -7.97 -28.83
N GLU A 307 -30.80 -8.71 -28.11
CA GLU A 307 -30.87 -8.88 -26.66
C GLU A 307 -29.81 -8.04 -25.95
N PRO A 308 -30.06 -7.56 -24.71
CA PRO A 308 -29.06 -6.83 -23.94
C PRO A 308 -27.88 -7.75 -23.58
N GLY A 309 -26.69 -7.43 -24.09
CA GLY A 309 -25.44 -8.08 -23.75
C GLY A 309 -24.65 -7.26 -22.73
N LYS A 310 -24.25 -7.89 -21.63
CA LYS A 310 -23.37 -7.29 -20.61
C LYS A 310 -22.46 -8.33 -19.97
N VAL A 311 -21.17 -8.01 -19.90
CA VAL A 311 -20.11 -8.88 -19.37
C VAL A 311 -19.46 -8.22 -18.17
N ILE A 312 -19.27 -8.99 -17.09
CA ILE A 312 -18.42 -8.59 -15.98
C ILE A 312 -17.31 -9.60 -15.74
N VAL A 313 -16.09 -9.10 -15.58
CA VAL A 313 -14.88 -9.88 -15.31
C VAL A 313 -14.47 -9.60 -13.88
N LEU A 314 -14.49 -10.64 -13.04
CA LEU A 314 -14.17 -10.57 -11.63
C LEU A 314 -12.74 -11.07 -11.38
N VAL A 315 -11.95 -10.25 -10.69
CA VAL A 315 -10.59 -10.58 -10.25
C VAL A 315 -10.42 -10.46 -8.74
N ASN A 316 -9.40 -11.15 -8.21
CA ASN A 316 -9.11 -11.20 -6.77
C ASN A 316 -8.06 -10.16 -6.32
N LYS A 317 -7.34 -9.54 -7.25
CA LYS A 317 -6.27 -8.55 -6.96
C LYS A 317 -6.49 -7.26 -7.76
N VAL A 318 -6.21 -6.12 -7.14
CA VAL A 318 -6.32 -4.80 -7.79
C VAL A 318 -5.42 -4.67 -9.03
N PRO A 319 -4.13 -5.06 -9.01
CA PRO A 319 -3.27 -4.96 -10.20
C PRO A 319 -3.77 -5.76 -11.42
N LEU A 320 -4.55 -6.83 -11.21
CA LEU A 320 -5.13 -7.60 -12.31
C LEU A 320 -6.16 -6.79 -13.10
N VAL A 321 -6.91 -5.90 -12.45
CA VAL A 321 -7.91 -5.06 -13.14
C VAL A 321 -7.25 -4.25 -14.24
N GLU A 322 -6.19 -3.51 -13.90
CA GLU A 322 -5.46 -2.67 -14.85
C GLU A 322 -4.76 -3.51 -15.93
N GLN A 323 -4.19 -4.64 -15.52
CA GLN A 323 -3.47 -5.54 -16.42
C GLN A 323 -4.40 -6.14 -17.48
N LEU A 324 -5.54 -6.69 -17.07
CA LEU A 324 -6.54 -7.29 -17.95
C LEU A 324 -7.14 -6.24 -18.88
N PHE A 325 -7.42 -5.05 -18.36
CA PHE A 325 -7.94 -3.94 -19.14
C PHE A 325 -6.97 -3.54 -20.26
N ARG A 326 -5.73 -3.13 -19.93
CA ARG A 326 -4.79 -2.57 -20.93
C ARG A 326 -4.27 -3.60 -21.93
N LYS A 327 -4.04 -4.85 -21.49
CA LYS A 327 -3.36 -5.85 -22.33
C LYS A 327 -4.29 -6.72 -23.17
N GLU A 328 -5.52 -6.93 -22.71
CA GLU A 328 -6.40 -7.94 -23.29
C GLU A 328 -7.76 -7.32 -23.67
N PHE A 329 -8.55 -6.82 -22.73
CA PHE A 329 -9.92 -6.42 -23.06
C PHE A 329 -10.03 -5.11 -23.85
N GLU A 330 -9.27 -4.06 -23.49
CA GLU A 330 -9.34 -2.77 -24.20
C GLU A 330 -8.87 -2.88 -25.66
N PRO A 331 -7.70 -3.47 -25.98
CA PRO A 331 -7.19 -3.52 -27.35
C PRO A 331 -8.12 -4.26 -28.33
N PHE A 332 -8.83 -5.30 -27.86
CA PHE A 332 -9.64 -6.16 -28.71
C PHE A 332 -11.14 -5.85 -28.68
N LEU A 333 -11.66 -5.04 -27.74
CA LEU A 333 -13.11 -4.80 -27.61
C LEU A 333 -13.51 -3.33 -27.71
N LYS A 334 -12.60 -2.37 -27.46
CA LYS A 334 -12.93 -0.93 -27.39
C LYS A 334 -13.58 -0.37 -28.66
N LYS A 335 -13.24 -0.92 -29.84
CA LYS A 335 -13.83 -0.49 -31.13
C LYS A 335 -15.33 -0.82 -31.24
N TRP A 336 -15.79 -1.87 -30.56
CA TRP A 336 -17.15 -2.40 -30.69
C TRP A 336 -18.03 -2.17 -29.45
N TYR A 337 -17.41 -2.09 -28.27
CA TYR A 337 -18.09 -2.09 -26.98
C TYR A 337 -17.47 -1.11 -26.01
N ARG A 338 -18.28 -0.59 -25.07
CA ARG A 338 -17.81 0.26 -23.98
C ARG A 338 -17.18 -0.61 -22.89
N VAL A 339 -15.85 -0.56 -22.81
CA VAL A 339 -15.04 -1.30 -21.82
C VAL A 339 -14.61 -0.35 -20.71
N THR A 340 -14.80 -0.77 -19.45
CA THR A 340 -14.37 -0.01 -18.28
C THR A 340 -13.68 -0.90 -17.24
N ARG A 341 -13.04 -0.27 -16.26
CA ARG A 341 -12.29 -0.93 -15.19
C ARG A 341 -12.56 -0.29 -13.84
N LEU A 342 -12.63 -1.10 -12.80
CA LEU A 342 -13.02 -0.70 -11.45
C LEU A 342 -12.19 -1.41 -10.38
N SER A 343 -11.65 -0.66 -9.45
CA SER A 343 -10.99 -1.20 -8.26
C SER A 343 -11.27 -0.31 -7.05
N GLY A 344 -11.00 -0.81 -5.85
CA GLY A 344 -11.13 -0.01 -4.62
C GLY A 344 -10.19 1.20 -4.58
N ASP A 345 -9.19 1.25 -5.46
CA ASP A 345 -8.24 2.36 -5.56
C ASP A 345 -8.70 3.42 -6.60
N THR A 346 -9.78 3.15 -7.34
CA THR A 346 -10.29 4.06 -8.38
C THR A 346 -11.30 5.03 -7.78
N GLN A 347 -10.97 6.32 -7.72
CA GLN A 347 -11.93 7.36 -7.34
C GLN A 347 -12.80 7.72 -8.56
N LEU A 348 -13.95 7.09 -8.70
CA LEU A 348 -14.93 7.48 -9.71
C LEU A 348 -15.90 8.52 -9.17
N LYS A 349 -16.22 9.51 -10.00
CA LYS A 349 -17.30 10.47 -9.76
C LYS A 349 -18.71 9.88 -9.97
N ILE A 350 -18.78 8.65 -10.50
CA ILE A 350 -20.02 7.94 -10.87
C ILE A 350 -20.16 6.66 -10.03
N THR A 351 -21.42 6.31 -9.73
CA THR A 351 -21.75 5.17 -8.89
C THR A 351 -21.65 3.84 -9.66
N PHE A 352 -21.42 2.72 -8.96
CA PHE A 352 -21.35 1.40 -9.61
C PHE A 352 -22.62 1.04 -10.43
N PRO A 353 -23.85 1.31 -9.97
CA PRO A 353 -25.06 1.09 -10.79
C PRO A 353 -25.08 1.89 -12.11
N GLU A 354 -24.57 3.13 -12.12
CA GLU A 354 -24.47 3.94 -13.34
C GLU A 354 -23.43 3.38 -14.31
N VAL A 355 -22.31 2.87 -13.79
CA VAL A 355 -21.31 2.16 -14.59
C VAL A 355 -21.93 0.90 -15.22
N VAL A 356 -22.71 0.13 -14.46
CA VAL A 356 -23.42 -1.05 -14.98
C VAL A 356 -24.40 -0.66 -16.08
N LYS A 357 -25.12 0.45 -15.98
CA LYS A 357 -26.03 0.91 -17.03
C LYS A 357 -25.30 1.38 -18.30
N SER A 358 -24.18 2.07 -18.14
CA SER A 358 -23.47 2.75 -19.24
C SER A 358 -22.42 1.91 -19.95
N CYS A 359 -21.94 0.80 -19.38
CA CYS A 359 -20.85 0.00 -19.95
C CYS A 359 -21.30 -1.41 -20.34
N ASP A 360 -20.67 -1.97 -21.37
CA ASP A 360 -20.98 -3.30 -21.90
C ASP A 360 -20.05 -4.37 -21.31
N VAL A 361 -18.78 -4.00 -21.07
CA VAL A 361 -17.75 -4.86 -20.46
C VAL A 361 -17.14 -4.16 -19.24
N ILE A 362 -17.22 -4.81 -18.08
CA ILE A 362 -16.74 -4.26 -16.80
C ILE A 362 -15.70 -5.19 -16.22
N ILE A 363 -14.49 -4.69 -15.96
CA ILE A 363 -13.44 -5.45 -15.27
C ILE A 363 -13.34 -4.91 -13.85
N SER A 364 -13.59 -5.74 -12.85
CA SER A 364 -13.71 -5.29 -11.46
C SER A 364 -13.09 -6.25 -10.47
N THR A 365 -12.61 -5.72 -9.34
CA THR A 365 -12.41 -6.57 -8.16
C THR A 365 -13.76 -7.11 -7.68
N ALA A 366 -13.74 -8.36 -7.20
CA ALA A 366 -14.95 -9.07 -6.80
C ALA A 366 -15.76 -8.37 -5.70
N GLN A 367 -15.06 -7.70 -4.76
CA GLN A 367 -15.67 -7.08 -3.59
C GLN A 367 -16.61 -5.93 -3.96
N ILE A 368 -16.33 -5.20 -5.06
CA ILE A 368 -17.18 -4.10 -5.52
C ILE A 368 -18.58 -4.62 -5.89
N LEU A 369 -18.64 -5.72 -6.65
CA LEU A 369 -19.90 -6.35 -7.00
C LEU A 369 -20.61 -6.91 -5.76
N GLU A 370 -19.89 -7.56 -4.84
CA GLU A 370 -20.48 -8.08 -3.59
C GLU A 370 -21.10 -6.95 -2.74
N ASN A 371 -20.40 -5.82 -2.60
CA ASN A 371 -20.90 -4.66 -1.84
C ASN A 371 -22.18 -4.11 -2.48
N SER A 372 -22.20 -3.93 -3.81
CA SER A 372 -23.41 -3.44 -4.49
C SER A 372 -24.60 -4.40 -4.37
N LEU A 373 -24.34 -5.71 -4.42
CA LEU A 373 -25.36 -6.75 -4.21
C LEU A 373 -25.87 -6.84 -2.76
N LEU A 374 -25.08 -6.40 -1.77
CA LEU A 374 -25.49 -6.31 -0.36
C LEU A 374 -26.37 -5.09 -0.13
N ASN A 375 -25.93 -3.92 -0.58
CA ASN A 375 -26.68 -2.66 -0.41
C ASN A 375 -28.06 -2.73 -1.08
N SER A 376 -28.16 -3.42 -2.23
CA SER A 376 -29.45 -3.67 -2.90
C SER A 376 -30.42 -4.52 -2.07
N GLU A 377 -29.91 -5.47 -1.27
CA GLU A 377 -30.75 -6.31 -0.40
C GLU A 377 -31.20 -5.57 0.87
N GLU A 378 -30.40 -4.61 1.35
CA GLU A 378 -30.68 -3.80 2.54
C GLU A 378 -31.62 -2.61 2.26
N GLY A 379 -31.87 -2.30 0.98
CA GLY A 379 -32.82 -1.28 0.56
C GLY A 379 -32.29 0.15 0.60
N GLU A 380 -30.98 0.32 0.75
CA GLU A 380 -30.32 1.62 0.85
C GLU A 380 -30.15 2.32 -0.52
N ASP A 381 -30.19 1.58 -1.64
CA ASP A 381 -29.97 2.10 -3.00
C ASP A 381 -30.68 1.26 -4.08
N PRO A 382 -30.89 1.79 -5.32
CA PRO A 382 -31.47 1.07 -6.47
C PRO A 382 -30.51 0.02 -7.07
N GLY A 383 -29.72 -0.67 -6.22
CA GLY A 383 -28.47 -1.36 -6.54
C GLY A 383 -28.53 -2.44 -7.62
N VAL A 384 -27.34 -2.98 -7.93
CA VAL A 384 -27.14 -3.90 -9.05
C VAL A 384 -27.63 -5.31 -8.69
N GLN A 385 -28.26 -5.99 -9.65
CA GLN A 385 -28.65 -7.40 -9.54
C GLN A 385 -27.83 -8.28 -10.48
N LEU A 386 -27.75 -9.58 -10.17
CA LEU A 386 -27.05 -10.54 -11.03
C LEU A 386 -27.72 -10.68 -12.42
N SER A 387 -29.01 -10.40 -12.52
CA SER A 387 -29.77 -10.41 -13.79
C SER A 387 -29.39 -9.29 -14.74
N ASP A 388 -28.68 -8.26 -14.27
CA ASP A 388 -28.20 -7.15 -15.11
C ASP A 388 -27.04 -7.60 -16.01
N PHE A 389 -26.39 -8.72 -15.66
CA PHE A 389 -25.30 -9.32 -16.41
C PHE A 389 -25.79 -10.51 -17.22
N SER A 390 -25.23 -10.66 -18.41
CA SER A 390 -25.48 -11.81 -19.29
C SER A 390 -24.34 -12.84 -19.24
N LEU A 391 -23.14 -12.42 -18.84
CA LEU A 391 -21.96 -13.27 -18.68
C LEU A 391 -21.11 -12.76 -17.50
N ILE A 392 -20.71 -13.66 -16.60
CA ILE A 392 -19.76 -13.41 -15.52
C ILE A 392 -18.53 -14.28 -15.76
N ILE A 393 -17.38 -13.64 -15.91
CA ILE A 393 -16.07 -14.28 -16.03
C ILE A 393 -15.35 -14.16 -14.68
N ILE A 394 -14.89 -15.27 -14.12
CA ILE A 394 -14.18 -15.30 -12.83
C ILE A 394 -12.74 -15.77 -13.08
N ASP A 395 -11.78 -14.87 -12.90
CA ASP A 395 -10.35 -15.21 -12.95
C ASP A 395 -9.88 -15.82 -11.62
N GLU A 396 -8.95 -16.76 -11.70
CA GLU A 396 -8.50 -17.60 -10.58
C GLU A 396 -9.68 -18.21 -9.78
N CYS A 397 -10.59 -18.84 -10.53
CA CYS A 397 -11.88 -19.33 -10.03
C CYS A 397 -11.76 -20.44 -8.96
N HIS A 398 -10.56 -20.99 -8.74
CA HIS A 398 -10.28 -21.94 -7.66
C HIS A 398 -10.49 -21.32 -6.25
N HIS A 399 -10.52 -19.99 -6.14
CA HIS A 399 -10.92 -19.28 -4.92
C HIS A 399 -12.42 -19.33 -4.62
N THR A 400 -13.26 -19.89 -5.51
CA THR A 400 -14.71 -20.03 -5.31
C THR A 400 -15.04 -21.15 -4.32
N ASN A 401 -14.61 -20.97 -3.09
CA ASN A 401 -14.74 -21.94 -2.01
C ASN A 401 -14.96 -21.24 -0.67
N LYS A 402 -15.54 -21.97 0.29
CA LYS A 402 -15.79 -21.50 1.66
C LYS A 402 -16.54 -20.15 1.67
N GLU A 403 -15.96 -19.11 2.28
CA GLU A 403 -16.58 -17.80 2.46
C GLU A 403 -15.87 -16.70 1.65
N ALA A 404 -15.06 -17.10 0.67
CA ALA A 404 -14.45 -16.16 -0.25
C ALA A 404 -15.53 -15.40 -1.04
N VAL A 405 -15.19 -14.18 -1.45
CA VAL A 405 -16.07 -13.22 -2.14
C VAL A 405 -16.77 -13.85 -3.35
N TYR A 406 -16.02 -14.52 -4.22
CA TYR A 406 -16.57 -15.25 -5.37
C TYR A 406 -17.68 -16.22 -4.98
N ASN A 407 -17.48 -16.97 -3.88
CA ASN A 407 -18.46 -17.96 -3.45
C ASN A 407 -19.72 -17.32 -2.86
N ASN A 408 -19.62 -16.12 -2.26
CA ASN A 408 -20.79 -15.39 -1.80
C ASN A 408 -21.64 -14.89 -2.99
N ILE A 409 -20.99 -14.35 -4.03
CA ILE A 409 -21.64 -13.97 -5.30
C ILE A 409 -22.32 -15.19 -5.93
N MET A 410 -21.60 -16.31 -6.05
CA MET A 410 -22.16 -17.53 -6.61
C MET A 410 -23.27 -18.15 -5.76
N ARG A 411 -23.22 -18.05 -4.42
CA ARG A 411 -24.34 -18.48 -3.57
C ARG A 411 -25.61 -17.66 -3.82
N ARG A 412 -25.50 -16.37 -4.17
CA ARG A 412 -26.64 -15.54 -4.59
C ARG A 412 -27.19 -16.04 -5.93
N TYR A 413 -26.32 -16.29 -6.91
CA TYR A 413 -26.67 -16.92 -8.19
C TYR A 413 -27.42 -18.24 -7.99
N LEU A 414 -26.90 -19.15 -7.15
CA LEU A 414 -27.49 -20.46 -6.88
C LEU A 414 -28.85 -20.35 -6.16
N LYS A 415 -28.99 -19.43 -5.20
CA LYS A 415 -30.30 -19.15 -4.57
C LYS A 415 -31.32 -18.70 -5.61
N GLN A 416 -30.93 -17.83 -6.53
CA GLN A 416 -31.82 -17.37 -7.61
C GLN A 416 -32.13 -18.51 -8.60
N LYS A 417 -31.17 -19.37 -8.93
CA LYS A 417 -31.40 -20.59 -9.72
C LYS A 417 -32.44 -21.52 -9.09
N LEU A 418 -32.32 -21.78 -7.79
CA LEU A 418 -33.31 -22.60 -7.08
C LEU A 418 -34.70 -21.92 -7.03
N LYS A 419 -34.74 -20.58 -6.89
CA LYS A 419 -35.99 -19.81 -6.98
C LYS A 419 -36.61 -19.93 -8.37
N ASN A 420 -35.83 -19.78 -9.44
CA ASN A 420 -36.28 -19.98 -10.81
C ASN A 420 -36.84 -21.39 -11.04
N ASN A 421 -36.22 -22.43 -10.47
CA ASN A 421 -36.76 -23.79 -10.57
C ASN A 421 -38.14 -23.95 -9.91
N LYS A 422 -38.43 -23.21 -8.83
CA LYS A 422 -39.77 -23.16 -8.23
C LYS A 422 -40.74 -22.37 -9.12
N LEU A 423 -40.32 -21.21 -9.61
CA LEU A 423 -41.13 -20.38 -10.50
C LEU A 423 -41.52 -21.13 -11.78
N LYS A 424 -40.61 -21.92 -12.36
CA LYS A 424 -40.92 -22.79 -13.51
C LYS A 424 -42.02 -23.82 -13.19
N LYS A 425 -42.02 -24.40 -11.99
CA LYS A 425 -43.06 -25.34 -11.55
C LYS A 425 -44.40 -24.64 -11.29
N GLU A 426 -44.36 -23.37 -10.92
CA GLU A 426 -45.52 -22.51 -10.70
C GLU A 426 -45.96 -21.75 -11.96
N GLU A 427 -45.38 -22.04 -13.13
CA GLU A 427 -45.62 -21.34 -14.42
C GLU A 427 -45.46 -19.81 -14.35
N LYS A 428 -44.59 -19.34 -13.46
CA LYS A 428 -44.28 -17.91 -13.29
C LYS A 428 -43.07 -17.48 -14.11
N PRO A 429 -42.99 -16.18 -14.50
CA PRO A 429 -41.85 -15.66 -15.23
C PRO A 429 -40.56 -15.85 -14.42
N VAL A 430 -39.53 -16.39 -15.09
CA VAL A 430 -38.22 -16.64 -14.50
C VAL A 430 -37.33 -15.42 -14.66
N ILE A 431 -36.48 -15.17 -13.68
CA ILE A 431 -35.48 -14.11 -13.76
C ILE A 431 -34.28 -14.64 -14.56
N PRO A 432 -33.78 -13.91 -15.58
CA PRO A 432 -32.64 -14.36 -16.36
C PRO A 432 -31.39 -14.51 -15.47
N LEU A 433 -30.57 -15.50 -15.77
CA LEU A 433 -29.31 -15.76 -15.08
C LEU A 433 -28.15 -15.58 -16.05
N PRO A 434 -27.02 -14.99 -15.60
CA PRO A 434 -25.83 -14.86 -16.43
C PRO A 434 -25.21 -16.23 -16.72
N GLN A 435 -24.59 -16.36 -17.88
CA GLN A 435 -23.63 -17.44 -18.11
C GLN A 435 -22.42 -17.26 -17.19
N ILE A 436 -21.82 -18.36 -16.73
CA ILE A 436 -20.64 -18.35 -15.84
C ILE A 436 -19.44 -19.00 -16.53
N LEU A 437 -18.32 -18.28 -16.57
CA LEU A 437 -17.03 -18.79 -17.05
C LEU A 437 -15.98 -18.69 -15.94
N GLY A 438 -15.54 -19.83 -15.42
CA GLY A 438 -14.41 -19.89 -14.49
C GLY A 438 -13.08 -20.12 -15.21
N LEU A 439 -12.04 -19.36 -14.88
CA LEU A 439 -10.68 -19.54 -15.40
C LEU A 439 -9.74 -19.92 -14.27
N THR A 440 -8.91 -20.95 -14.45
CA THR A 440 -7.87 -21.29 -13.47
C THR A 440 -6.70 -22.03 -14.12
N ALA A 441 -5.51 -21.93 -13.53
CA ALA A 441 -4.40 -22.83 -13.84
C ALA A 441 -4.57 -24.22 -13.22
N SER A 442 -5.15 -24.26 -12.03
CA SER A 442 -5.35 -25.47 -11.25
C SER A 442 -6.52 -25.28 -10.26
N PRO A 443 -7.54 -26.16 -10.24
CA PRO A 443 -8.58 -26.14 -9.21
C PRO A 443 -8.10 -26.69 -7.84
N GLY A 444 -6.93 -27.34 -7.80
CA GLY A 444 -6.39 -28.01 -6.62
C GLY A 444 -7.20 -29.23 -6.15
N VAL A 445 -6.88 -29.73 -4.96
CA VAL A 445 -7.54 -30.90 -4.33
C VAL A 445 -8.07 -30.62 -2.93
N GLY A 446 -8.03 -29.37 -2.47
CA GLY A 446 -8.57 -28.98 -1.16
C GLY A 446 -7.85 -29.63 0.03
N GLY A 447 -6.57 -29.99 -0.14
CA GLY A 447 -5.79 -30.69 0.87
C GLY A 447 -6.11 -32.18 1.02
N ALA A 448 -6.90 -32.76 0.10
CA ALA A 448 -7.26 -34.18 0.11
C ALA A 448 -6.03 -35.10 0.17
N LYS A 449 -6.18 -36.22 0.90
CA LYS A 449 -5.19 -37.31 0.98
C LYS A 449 -5.63 -38.56 0.19
N LYS A 450 -6.87 -38.60 -0.28
CA LYS A 450 -7.49 -39.73 -0.98
C LYS A 450 -8.13 -39.26 -2.29
N GLN A 451 -8.08 -40.09 -3.33
CA GLN A 451 -8.62 -39.78 -4.66
C GLN A 451 -10.10 -39.37 -4.63
N ALA A 452 -10.93 -40.08 -3.86
CA ALA A 452 -12.36 -39.75 -3.73
C ALA A 452 -12.61 -38.36 -3.13
N LYS A 453 -11.78 -37.93 -2.17
CA LYS A 453 -11.87 -36.59 -1.59
C LYS A 453 -11.38 -35.50 -2.55
N ALA A 454 -10.41 -35.81 -3.41
CA ALA A 454 -10.01 -34.90 -4.48
C ALA A 454 -11.15 -34.73 -5.51
N GLU A 455 -11.81 -35.82 -5.89
CA GLU A 455 -13.00 -35.78 -6.77
C GLU A 455 -14.14 -34.96 -6.16
N GLU A 456 -14.44 -35.17 -4.88
CA GLU A 456 -15.42 -34.37 -4.13
C GLU A 456 -15.06 -32.87 -4.13
N HIS A 457 -13.77 -32.53 -3.98
CA HIS A 457 -13.32 -31.14 -4.04
C HIS A 457 -13.49 -30.52 -5.43
N ILE A 458 -13.15 -31.24 -6.50
CA ILE A 458 -13.39 -30.78 -7.88
C ILE A 458 -14.90 -30.57 -8.13
N LEU A 459 -15.73 -31.55 -7.74
CA LEU A 459 -17.19 -31.43 -7.84
C LEU A 459 -17.72 -30.26 -7.02
N LYS A 460 -17.16 -29.98 -5.84
CA LYS A 460 -17.56 -28.83 -5.02
C LYS A 460 -17.26 -27.50 -5.70
N ILE A 461 -16.11 -27.35 -6.36
CA ILE A 461 -15.80 -26.15 -7.15
C ILE A 461 -16.75 -26.05 -8.34
N CYS A 462 -16.97 -27.13 -9.08
CA CYS A 462 -17.95 -27.17 -10.17
C CYS A 462 -19.35 -26.79 -9.69
N ALA A 463 -19.78 -27.27 -8.52
CA ALA A 463 -21.08 -26.99 -7.95
C ALA A 463 -21.22 -25.52 -7.55
N ASN A 464 -20.19 -24.96 -6.90
CA ASN A 464 -20.15 -23.56 -6.53
C ASN A 464 -20.22 -22.64 -7.78
N LEU A 465 -19.53 -23.00 -8.87
CA LEU A 465 -19.54 -22.21 -10.11
C LEU A 465 -20.69 -22.55 -11.06
N ASP A 466 -21.59 -23.46 -10.68
CA ASP A 466 -22.66 -23.98 -11.52
C ASP A 466 -22.19 -24.50 -12.89
N ALA A 467 -21.01 -25.13 -12.92
CA ALA A 467 -20.36 -25.57 -14.14
C ALA A 467 -21.03 -26.84 -14.70
N PHE A 468 -21.37 -26.81 -15.99
CA PHE A 468 -21.79 -27.98 -16.75
C PHE A 468 -20.64 -28.99 -16.92
N THR A 469 -19.42 -28.48 -17.11
CA THR A 469 -18.22 -29.33 -17.19
C THR A 469 -16.96 -28.50 -16.88
N ILE A 470 -15.91 -29.18 -16.45
CA ILE A 470 -14.55 -28.63 -16.40
C ILE A 470 -13.83 -29.03 -17.69
N LYS A 471 -13.18 -28.10 -18.37
CA LYS A 471 -12.47 -28.30 -19.64
C LYS A 471 -10.96 -28.23 -19.45
N THR A 472 -10.29 -29.25 -19.95
CA THR A 472 -8.83 -29.34 -20.11
C THR A 472 -8.53 -29.71 -21.57
N VAL A 473 -7.33 -29.39 -22.04
CA VAL A 473 -6.88 -29.76 -23.40
C VAL A 473 -6.64 -31.27 -23.45
N LYS A 474 -7.30 -31.96 -24.40
CA LYS A 474 -7.10 -33.39 -24.65
C LYS A 474 -6.64 -33.63 -26.08
N LYS A 475 -7.36 -33.10 -27.08
CA LYS A 475 -7.09 -33.37 -28.50
C LYS A 475 -5.80 -32.71 -28.97
N ASN A 476 -5.61 -31.43 -28.62
CA ASN A 476 -4.47 -30.63 -29.08
C ASN A 476 -3.34 -30.55 -28.04
N ILE A 477 -3.10 -31.62 -27.28
CA ILE A 477 -2.12 -31.62 -26.18
C ILE A 477 -0.67 -31.43 -26.66
N ASN A 478 -0.34 -31.94 -27.85
CA ASN A 478 1.02 -31.79 -28.42
C ASN A 478 1.33 -30.31 -28.70
N GLN A 479 0.39 -29.59 -29.32
CA GLN A 479 0.53 -28.14 -29.53
C GLN A 479 0.68 -27.36 -28.21
N LEU A 480 -0.04 -27.75 -27.15
CA LEU A 480 0.11 -27.11 -25.84
C LEU A 480 1.51 -27.35 -25.25
N LYS A 481 2.04 -28.58 -25.37
CA LYS A 481 3.38 -28.93 -24.89
C LYS A 481 4.49 -28.22 -25.65
N ASP A 482 4.30 -28.02 -26.96
CA ASP A 482 5.29 -27.29 -27.78
C ASP A 482 5.34 -25.80 -27.40
N GLN A 483 4.21 -25.23 -26.99
CA GLN A 483 4.14 -23.83 -26.58
C GLN A 483 4.52 -23.58 -25.12
N ILE A 484 4.31 -24.55 -24.23
CA ILE A 484 4.63 -24.44 -22.81
C ILE A 484 5.56 -25.57 -22.44
N LYS A 485 6.85 -25.24 -22.39
CA LYS A 485 7.88 -26.16 -21.90
C LYS A 485 7.86 -26.17 -20.37
N GLU A 486 7.73 -27.36 -19.79
CA GLU A 486 7.82 -27.51 -18.34
C GLU A 486 9.29 -27.42 -17.88
N PRO A 487 9.56 -26.71 -16.77
CA PRO A 487 10.92 -26.57 -16.27
C PRO A 487 11.43 -27.87 -15.64
N CYS A 488 12.75 -28.07 -15.64
CA CYS A 488 13.38 -29.19 -14.95
C CYS A 488 13.30 -29.00 -13.43
N LYS A 489 12.69 -29.97 -12.71
CA LYS A 489 12.58 -29.96 -11.25
C LYS A 489 13.85 -30.51 -10.61
N LYS A 490 14.49 -29.74 -9.73
CA LYS A 490 15.68 -30.15 -8.95
C LYS A 490 15.43 -29.98 -7.45
N PHE A 491 15.96 -30.91 -6.65
CA PHE A 491 16.01 -30.80 -5.19
C PHE A 491 17.45 -30.54 -4.76
N VAL A 492 17.64 -29.53 -3.93
CA VAL A 492 18.95 -29.18 -3.37
C VAL A 492 18.85 -29.28 -1.86
N ILE A 493 19.52 -30.30 -1.31
CA ILE A 493 19.49 -30.63 0.11
C ILE A 493 20.75 -30.07 0.76
N ALA A 494 20.57 -29.38 1.88
CA ALA A 494 21.64 -28.94 2.77
C ALA A 494 21.65 -29.85 4.01
N ASP A 495 22.79 -30.51 4.26
CA ASP A 495 23.01 -31.38 5.42
C ASP A 495 23.82 -30.61 6.45
N ASP A 496 23.14 -29.99 7.42
CA ASP A 496 23.82 -29.18 8.42
C ASP A 496 24.47 -30.08 9.50
N THR A 497 25.69 -30.55 9.23
CA THR A 497 26.46 -31.40 10.15
C THR A 497 27.44 -30.61 11.02
N ARG A 498 27.42 -29.28 10.97
CA ARG A 498 28.38 -28.43 11.68
C ARG A 498 27.81 -27.99 13.02
N GLU A 499 28.68 -27.90 14.02
CA GLU A 499 28.32 -27.29 15.30
C GLU A 499 28.01 -25.79 15.11
N ASP A 500 26.87 -25.34 15.63
CA ASP A 500 26.45 -23.94 15.56
C ASP A 500 26.59 -23.28 16.93
N LEU A 501 27.79 -22.76 17.19
CA LEU A 501 28.13 -22.06 18.42
C LEU A 501 27.22 -20.84 18.69
N PHE A 502 26.68 -20.20 17.63
CA PHE A 502 25.75 -19.08 17.80
C PHE A 502 24.40 -19.59 18.29
N LYS A 503 23.89 -20.67 17.69
CA LYS A 503 22.68 -21.36 18.12
C LYS A 503 22.80 -21.82 19.57
N ASP A 504 23.90 -22.49 19.92
CA ASP A 504 24.13 -22.99 21.29
C ASP A 504 24.09 -21.86 22.32
N ARG A 505 24.68 -20.71 21.98
CA ARG A 505 24.63 -19.54 22.87
C ARG A 505 23.22 -18.98 23.02
N LEU A 506 22.41 -18.97 21.95
CA LEU A 506 21.00 -18.57 22.05
C LEU A 506 20.20 -19.55 22.90
N LEU A 507 20.43 -20.86 22.75
CA LEU A 507 19.78 -21.89 23.56
C LEU A 507 20.09 -21.71 25.04
N GLU A 508 21.35 -21.46 25.40
CA GLU A 508 21.76 -21.18 26.79
C GLU A 508 21.04 -19.94 27.36
N ILE A 509 20.92 -18.86 26.58
CA ILE A 509 20.18 -17.65 26.99
C ILE A 509 18.70 -17.98 27.21
N MET A 510 18.08 -18.73 26.29
CA MET A 510 16.68 -19.11 26.41
C MET A 510 16.44 -20.03 27.62
N THR A 511 17.35 -20.96 27.91
CA THR A 511 17.31 -21.80 29.11
C THR A 511 17.42 -20.95 30.38
N ASN A 512 18.34 -19.97 30.43
CA ASN A 512 18.47 -19.07 31.58
C ASN A 512 17.17 -18.28 31.83
N ILE A 513 16.49 -17.82 30.78
CA ILE A 513 15.19 -17.15 30.90
C ILE A 513 14.14 -18.15 31.40
N GLN A 514 14.06 -19.36 30.84
CA GLN A 514 13.13 -20.38 31.32
C GLN A 514 13.33 -20.74 32.79
N THR A 515 14.58 -20.87 33.25
CA THR A 515 14.91 -21.11 34.66
C THR A 515 14.46 -19.95 35.54
N PHE A 516 14.66 -18.70 35.11
CA PHE A 516 14.21 -17.51 35.84
C PHE A 516 12.68 -17.50 36.04
N CYS A 517 11.91 -17.91 35.04
CA CYS A 517 10.43 -17.94 35.09
C CYS A 517 9.88 -19.32 35.52
N GLN A 518 10.74 -20.29 35.87
CA GLN A 518 10.39 -21.64 36.33
C GLN A 518 9.44 -22.40 35.38
N ILE A 519 9.67 -22.24 34.08
CA ILE A 519 8.84 -22.81 33.00
C ILE A 519 9.64 -23.87 32.24
N SER A 520 9.03 -25.04 32.00
CA SER A 520 9.64 -26.12 31.21
C SER A 520 8.63 -26.67 30.20
N PRO A 521 8.65 -26.19 28.95
CA PRO A 521 7.80 -26.72 27.89
C PRO A 521 8.30 -28.09 27.40
N MET A 522 7.38 -28.88 26.85
CA MET A 522 7.68 -30.17 26.19
C MET A 522 8.11 -30.01 24.72
N SER A 523 8.39 -28.79 24.27
CA SER A 523 8.67 -28.47 22.86
C SER A 523 10.07 -27.92 22.68
N ASP A 524 10.72 -28.29 21.58
CA ASP A 524 12.09 -27.85 21.27
C ASP A 524 12.13 -26.37 20.86
N PHE A 525 13.22 -25.70 21.23
CA PHE A 525 13.51 -24.32 20.84
C PHE A 525 13.65 -24.15 19.32
N GLY A 526 13.37 -22.95 18.82
CA GLY A 526 13.46 -22.60 17.39
C GLY A 526 12.30 -23.16 16.55
N THR A 527 11.31 -23.81 17.16
CA THR A 527 10.21 -24.48 16.45
C THR A 527 8.91 -23.69 16.49
N GLN A 528 8.00 -23.99 15.55
CA GLN A 528 6.67 -23.39 15.51
C GLN A 528 5.77 -23.81 16.70
N PRO A 529 5.79 -25.07 17.18
CA PRO A 529 5.10 -25.46 18.41
C PRO A 529 5.54 -24.64 19.63
N TYR A 530 6.84 -24.38 19.79
CA TYR A 530 7.37 -23.56 20.87
C TYR A 530 6.86 -22.11 20.79
N GLU A 531 6.83 -21.52 19.60
CA GLU A 531 6.26 -20.19 19.38
C GLU A 531 4.76 -20.13 19.76
N GLN A 532 3.98 -21.13 19.37
CA GLN A 532 2.56 -21.21 19.73
C GLN A 532 2.36 -21.32 21.23
N TRP A 533 3.19 -22.12 21.90
CA TRP A 533 3.16 -22.25 23.36
C TRP A 533 3.49 -20.92 24.04
N LEU A 534 4.52 -20.19 23.58
CA LEU A 534 4.85 -18.86 24.09
C LEU A 534 3.71 -17.86 23.93
N ILE A 535 3.02 -17.84 22.78
CA ILE A 535 1.86 -16.95 22.56
C ILE A 535 0.71 -17.30 23.51
N GLN A 536 0.47 -18.59 23.78
CA GLN A 536 -0.54 -19.01 24.74
C GLN A 536 -0.16 -18.65 26.17
N MET A 537 1.12 -18.81 26.52
CA MET A 537 1.68 -18.43 27.81
C MET A 537 1.58 -16.92 28.03
N GLU A 538 2.00 -16.09 27.07
CA GLU A 538 1.88 -14.63 27.13
C GLU A 538 0.42 -14.21 27.37
N LYS A 539 -0.53 -14.78 26.62
CA LYS A 539 -1.96 -14.50 26.78
C LYS A 539 -2.50 -14.94 28.14
N LYS A 540 -2.05 -16.08 28.66
CA LYS A 540 -2.44 -16.57 29.98
C LYS A 540 -1.89 -15.64 31.07
N ALA A 541 -0.59 -15.35 31.03
CA ALA A 541 0.08 -14.47 31.98
C ALA A 541 -0.52 -13.06 31.99
N ALA A 542 -0.89 -12.50 30.82
CA ALA A 542 -1.59 -11.22 30.74
C ALA A 542 -3.00 -11.25 31.37
N ARG A 543 -3.73 -12.36 31.27
CA ARG A 543 -5.05 -12.51 31.92
C ARG A 543 -4.93 -12.67 33.44
N ASP A 544 -3.91 -13.40 33.87
CA ASP A 544 -3.65 -13.67 35.30
C ASP A 544 -2.95 -12.49 35.99
N GLY A 545 -2.60 -11.43 35.25
CA GLY A 545 -1.86 -10.27 35.76
C GLY A 545 -0.39 -10.57 36.11
N ASN A 546 0.15 -11.71 35.68
CA ASN A 546 1.52 -12.11 35.93
C ASN A 546 2.47 -11.46 34.91
N ARG A 547 3.02 -10.31 35.28
CA ARG A 547 3.94 -9.56 34.43
C ARG A 547 5.23 -10.32 34.13
N LYS A 548 5.82 -10.99 35.11
CA LYS A 548 7.10 -11.71 34.99
C LYS A 548 7.05 -12.69 33.83
N ASP A 549 6.08 -13.61 33.85
CA ASP A 549 5.94 -14.66 32.83
C ASP A 549 5.60 -14.07 31.46
N ARG A 550 4.81 -12.99 31.42
CA ARG A 550 4.43 -12.33 30.17
C ARG A 550 5.63 -11.69 29.48
N VAL A 551 6.45 -10.94 30.21
CA VAL A 551 7.66 -10.30 29.67
C VAL A 551 8.69 -11.38 29.29
N CYS A 552 8.86 -12.42 30.12
CA CYS A 552 9.66 -13.59 29.75
C CYS A 552 9.21 -14.21 28.42
N ALA A 553 7.89 -14.42 28.24
CA ALA A 553 7.32 -15.00 27.02
C ALA A 553 7.62 -14.13 25.78
N GLU A 554 7.48 -12.82 25.91
CA GLU A 554 7.74 -11.83 24.86
C GLU A 554 9.21 -11.88 24.41
N HIS A 555 10.15 -11.91 25.36
CA HIS A 555 11.58 -12.03 25.04
C HIS A 555 11.93 -13.41 24.47
N LEU A 556 11.43 -14.50 25.06
CA LEU A 556 11.64 -15.87 24.55
C LEU A 556 11.12 -16.01 23.12
N LYS A 557 10.03 -15.32 22.77
CA LYS A 557 9.51 -15.29 21.40
C LYS A 557 10.52 -14.67 20.44
N LYS A 558 11.16 -13.56 20.82
CA LYS A 558 12.19 -12.90 20.00
C LYS A 558 13.45 -13.75 19.84
N TYR A 559 13.87 -14.47 20.88
CA TYR A 559 14.96 -15.45 20.75
C TYR A 559 14.57 -16.64 19.86
N ASN A 560 13.33 -17.12 19.95
CA ASN A 560 12.82 -18.18 19.08
C ASN A 560 12.76 -17.73 17.61
N GLU A 561 12.32 -16.50 17.35
CA GLU A 561 12.36 -15.86 16.02
C GLU A 561 13.81 -15.75 15.51
N ALA A 562 14.76 -15.36 16.36
CA ALA A 562 16.18 -15.31 16.02
C ALA A 562 16.77 -16.68 15.64
N LEU A 563 16.38 -17.76 16.34
CA LEU A 563 16.75 -19.12 15.97
C LEU A 563 16.21 -19.51 14.58
N GLN A 564 14.95 -19.20 14.29
CA GLN A 564 14.35 -19.46 12.97
C GLN A 564 15.04 -18.65 11.86
N ILE A 565 15.44 -17.41 12.16
CA ILE A 565 16.22 -16.57 11.23
C ILE A 565 17.60 -17.18 11.01
N ASN A 566 18.30 -17.60 12.06
CA ASN A 566 19.60 -18.26 11.97
C ASN A 566 19.54 -19.52 11.10
N ASP A 567 18.52 -20.34 11.31
CA ASP A 567 18.32 -21.56 10.54
C ASP A 567 18.07 -21.24 9.06
N THR A 568 17.55 -20.07 8.69
CA THR A 568 17.16 -19.75 7.30
C THR A 568 18.07 -18.77 6.58
N ILE A 569 18.74 -17.85 7.26
CA ILE A 569 19.51 -16.74 6.67
C ILE A 569 20.88 -16.63 7.36
N ARG A 570 21.45 -15.42 7.46
CA ARG A 570 22.73 -15.18 8.12
C ARG A 570 22.51 -14.98 9.62
N ARG A 571 23.48 -15.40 10.43
CA ARG A 571 23.53 -15.13 11.87
C ARG A 571 23.46 -13.64 12.20
N ILE A 572 24.10 -12.81 11.39
CA ILE A 572 24.09 -11.36 11.59
C ILE A 572 22.67 -10.79 11.52
N ASP A 573 21.80 -11.35 10.68
CA ASP A 573 20.40 -10.93 10.60
C ASP A 573 19.61 -11.33 11.86
N ALA A 574 19.92 -12.50 12.45
CA ALA A 574 19.36 -12.92 13.74
C ALA A 574 19.86 -12.06 14.91
N TYR A 575 21.15 -11.72 14.94
CA TYR A 575 21.72 -10.77 15.89
C TYR A 575 21.09 -9.38 15.76
N ASN A 576 20.98 -8.85 14.54
CA ASN A 576 20.39 -7.55 14.27
C ASN A 576 18.91 -7.50 14.67
N HIS A 577 18.16 -8.59 14.48
CA HIS A 577 16.79 -8.70 14.98
C HIS A 577 16.71 -8.50 16.50
N LEU A 578 17.56 -9.19 17.27
CA LEU A 578 17.63 -9.04 18.72
C LEU A 578 18.14 -7.65 19.14
N LYS A 579 19.19 -7.14 18.48
CA LYS A 579 19.75 -5.81 18.73
C LYS A 579 18.69 -4.72 18.56
N THR A 580 17.93 -4.75 17.46
CA THR A 580 16.85 -3.79 17.21
C THR A 580 15.76 -3.88 18.26
N PHE A 581 15.37 -5.09 18.66
CA PHE A 581 14.38 -5.29 19.72
C PHE A 581 14.84 -4.69 21.07
N TYR A 582 16.06 -5.00 21.52
CA TYR A 582 16.56 -4.48 22.80
C TYR A 582 16.89 -2.99 22.77
N ASN A 583 17.30 -2.44 21.63
CA ASN A 583 17.44 -0.98 21.47
C ASN A 583 16.08 -0.28 21.59
N ASP A 584 15.04 -0.83 20.96
CA ASP A 584 13.68 -0.30 21.07
C ASP A 584 13.12 -0.42 22.50
N GLU A 585 13.39 -1.52 23.20
CA GLU A 585 13.05 -1.66 24.62
C GLU A 585 13.83 -0.70 25.52
N LYS A 586 15.09 -0.39 25.18
CA LYS A 586 15.88 0.63 25.88
C LYS A 586 15.24 2.01 25.69
N GLU A 587 14.96 2.41 24.45
CA GLU A 587 14.32 3.71 24.19
C GLU A 587 12.98 3.85 24.93
N LYS A 588 12.09 2.85 24.86
CA LYS A 588 10.78 2.86 25.56
C LYS A 588 10.87 3.04 27.08
N LYS A 589 11.94 2.51 27.69
CA LYS A 589 12.09 2.45 29.15
C LYS A 589 12.98 3.57 29.70
N PHE A 590 13.81 4.19 28.87
CA PHE A 590 14.79 5.21 29.26
C PHE A 590 14.44 6.66 28.82
N GLU A 591 13.61 6.90 27.79
CA GLU A 591 13.14 8.26 27.35
C GLU A 591 12.11 8.90 28.33
N VAL A 592 12.44 9.04 29.61
CA VAL A 592 11.51 9.58 30.63
C VAL A 592 12.03 10.84 31.32
N LEU A 593 13.19 11.36 30.94
CA LEU A 593 13.73 12.57 31.54
C LEU A 593 14.35 13.47 30.47
N GLU A 594 13.51 14.05 29.63
CA GLU A 594 13.80 15.32 28.97
C GLU A 594 12.56 16.22 29.15
N ASP A 595 12.50 16.88 30.31
CA ASP A 595 12.13 18.29 30.35
C ASP A 595 13.45 19.03 30.66
N ASP A 596 13.81 19.96 29.78
CA ASP A 596 14.89 20.95 29.88
C ASP A 596 16.35 20.47 30.02
N SER A 597 17.03 20.22 28.89
CA SER A 597 18.37 20.78 28.61
C SER A 597 18.86 20.40 27.20
N ASP A 598 19.35 21.41 26.50
CA ASP A 598 20.14 21.29 25.27
C ASP A 598 21.37 20.39 25.50
N ASP A 599 21.70 19.50 24.54
CA ASP A 599 22.95 19.64 23.77
C ASP A 599 23.02 18.66 22.59
N ASN A 600 23.85 19.07 21.64
CA ASN A 600 24.09 18.61 20.29
C ASN A 600 24.66 17.19 20.17
N GLY A 601 24.48 16.61 18.99
CA GLY A 601 25.14 15.38 18.60
C GLY A 601 26.64 15.54 18.39
N ASP A 602 27.39 14.54 18.84
CA ASP A 602 28.62 14.12 18.19
C ASP A 602 28.83 12.61 18.36
N ASP A 603 29.06 11.93 17.25
CA ASP A 603 29.45 10.52 17.18
C ASP A 603 30.95 10.45 17.50
N SER A 604 31.31 10.08 18.73
CA SER A 604 32.66 9.55 18.99
C SER A 604 32.64 8.44 20.04
N ASP A 605 33.10 7.28 19.60
CA ASP A 605 33.48 6.14 20.44
C ASP A 605 34.59 6.58 21.42
N ASN A 606 34.26 6.74 22.70
CA ASN A 606 35.22 6.63 23.80
C ASN A 606 34.52 6.03 25.03
N ASP A 607 34.84 4.76 25.29
CA ASP A 607 34.58 4.06 26.54
C ASP A 607 35.55 4.61 27.61
N GLU A 608 35.09 5.45 28.54
CA GLU A 608 35.73 5.60 29.85
C GLU A 608 34.69 5.61 30.98
N ASP A 609 35.00 4.82 32.01
CA ASP A 609 34.23 4.56 33.21
C ASP A 609 33.99 5.83 34.05
N GLU A 610 32.73 6.27 34.18
CA GLU A 610 32.29 7.01 35.36
C GLU A 610 30.92 6.52 35.86
N ASN A 611 30.96 6.01 37.10
CA ASN A 611 29.81 5.66 37.92
C ASN A 611 28.99 6.93 38.21
N ASP A 612 27.87 7.12 37.49
CA ASP A 612 26.82 8.02 37.94
C ASP A 612 25.49 7.25 37.97
N GLU A 613 25.12 6.79 39.17
CA GLU A 613 23.88 6.06 39.46
C GLU A 613 22.64 6.96 39.29
N LYS A 614 22.21 7.22 38.04
CA LYS A 614 20.87 7.75 37.78
C LYS A 614 19.87 6.59 37.72
N LYS A 615 19.16 6.34 38.83
CA LYS A 615 18.13 5.29 38.95
C LYS A 615 16.97 5.49 37.94
N PRO A 616 16.73 4.56 36.99
CA PRO A 616 15.58 4.63 36.09
C PRO A 616 14.30 4.17 36.79
N SER A 617 13.29 5.04 36.86
CA SER A 617 12.05 4.83 37.63
C SER A 617 11.04 3.82 37.04
N LYS A 618 11.33 3.20 35.88
CA LYS A 618 10.41 2.29 35.14
C LYS A 618 10.87 0.84 35.00
N LEU A 619 12.08 0.48 35.43
CA LEU A 619 12.61 -0.88 35.24
C LEU A 619 12.23 -1.78 36.41
N ASP A 620 11.58 -2.91 36.10
CA ASP A 620 11.28 -3.98 37.06
C ASP A 620 12.42 -5.00 37.10
N GLU A 621 12.48 -5.83 38.14
CA GLU A 621 13.49 -6.88 38.33
C GLU A 621 13.61 -7.77 37.08
N SER A 622 12.48 -8.10 36.45
CA SER A 622 12.43 -8.88 35.21
C SER A 622 13.06 -8.14 34.03
N ASP A 623 12.81 -6.84 33.88
CA ASP A 623 13.37 -6.02 32.80
C ASP A 623 14.89 -5.86 32.95
N ILE A 624 15.34 -5.63 34.19
CA ILE A 624 16.76 -5.52 34.54
C ILE A 624 17.48 -6.84 34.24
N PHE A 625 16.90 -7.97 34.67
CA PHE A 625 17.46 -9.29 34.41
C PHE A 625 17.61 -9.55 32.91
N LEU A 626 16.54 -9.36 32.13
CA LEU A 626 16.53 -9.65 30.69
C LEU A 626 17.44 -8.74 29.87
N MET A 627 17.53 -7.45 30.25
CA MET A 627 18.43 -6.49 29.60
C MET A 627 19.89 -6.81 29.92
N THR A 628 20.20 -7.06 31.20
CA THR A 628 21.56 -7.43 31.64
C THR A 628 22.02 -8.72 30.98
N LEU A 629 21.14 -9.73 30.89
CA LEU A 629 21.43 -10.99 30.23
C LEU A 629 21.78 -10.80 28.76
N PHE A 630 21.04 -9.96 28.03
CA PHE A 630 21.38 -9.66 26.64
C PHE A 630 22.69 -8.88 26.51
N LEU A 631 22.89 -7.83 27.30
CA LEU A 631 24.09 -6.98 27.24
C LEU A 631 25.37 -7.77 27.54
N ARG A 632 25.34 -8.67 28.54
CA ARG A 632 26.46 -9.58 28.86
C ARG A 632 26.83 -10.48 27.68
N ASN A 633 25.85 -10.86 26.86
CA ASN A 633 26.02 -11.74 25.71
C ASN A 633 26.24 -11.01 24.38
N LYS A 634 25.94 -9.70 24.32
CA LYS A 634 25.94 -8.89 23.09
C LYS A 634 27.27 -8.94 22.34
N LYS A 635 28.40 -8.78 23.04
CA LYS A 635 29.75 -8.80 22.43
C LYS A 635 30.09 -10.18 21.87
N ILE A 636 29.72 -11.26 22.57
CA ILE A 636 29.97 -12.64 22.14
C ILE A 636 29.10 -12.99 20.93
N LEU A 637 27.80 -12.70 20.99
CA LEU A 637 26.87 -12.96 19.89
C LEU A 637 27.27 -12.20 18.62
N LYS A 638 27.74 -10.96 18.73
CA LYS A 638 28.25 -10.19 17.59
C LYS A 638 29.46 -10.86 16.93
N LYS A 639 30.47 -11.25 17.73
CA LYS A 639 31.67 -11.95 17.22
C LYS A 639 31.34 -13.28 16.55
N LEU A 640 30.43 -14.06 17.13
CA LEU A 640 29.98 -15.34 16.55
C LEU A 640 29.16 -15.16 15.27
N ALA A 641 28.43 -14.05 15.15
CA ALA A 641 27.60 -13.75 13.99
C ALA A 641 28.39 -13.22 12.79
N GLU A 642 29.54 -12.57 13.02
CA GLU A 642 30.42 -12.02 11.98
C GLU A 642 31.37 -13.07 11.38
N ASN A 643 31.51 -14.24 12.01
CA ASN A 643 32.44 -15.27 11.54
C ASN A 643 31.92 -15.94 10.23
N PRO A 644 32.64 -15.78 9.10
CA PRO A 644 32.22 -16.33 7.80
C PRO A 644 32.40 -17.84 7.66
N GLU A 645 33.24 -18.49 8.49
CA GLU A 645 33.50 -19.94 8.40
C GLU A 645 32.26 -20.80 8.65
N TYR A 646 31.27 -20.20 9.31
CA TYR A 646 30.04 -20.86 9.70
C TYR A 646 28.81 -20.31 8.95
N GLU A 647 28.99 -19.94 7.68
CA GLU A 647 27.87 -19.56 6.80
C GLU A 647 26.87 -20.73 6.66
N ASN A 648 25.58 -20.43 6.75
CA ASN A 648 24.49 -21.39 6.65
C ASN A 648 24.60 -22.21 5.34
N GLU A 649 24.55 -23.54 5.45
CA GLU A 649 24.72 -24.42 4.28
C GLU A 649 23.63 -24.18 3.23
N LYS A 650 22.39 -23.87 3.62
CA LYS A 650 21.33 -23.52 2.67
C LYS A 650 21.68 -22.28 1.84
N LEU A 651 22.33 -21.27 2.44
CA LEU A 651 22.81 -20.09 1.72
C LEU A 651 23.94 -20.47 0.76
N THR A 652 24.84 -21.35 1.15
CA THR A 652 25.89 -21.87 0.27
C THR A 652 25.30 -22.62 -0.93
N LYS A 653 24.33 -23.50 -0.69
CA LYS A 653 23.62 -24.22 -1.76
C LYS A 653 22.86 -23.26 -2.67
N LEU A 654 22.16 -22.27 -2.09
CA LEU A 654 21.46 -21.23 -2.83
C LEU A 654 22.42 -20.41 -3.71
N ARG A 655 23.57 -20.00 -3.16
CA ARG A 655 24.63 -19.30 -3.89
C ARG A 655 25.08 -20.12 -5.10
N ASN A 656 25.40 -21.40 -4.90
CA ASN A 656 25.86 -22.27 -5.99
C ASN A 656 24.81 -22.39 -7.09
N THR A 657 23.53 -22.56 -6.73
CA THR A 657 22.42 -22.63 -7.68
C THR A 657 22.24 -21.31 -8.46
N ILE A 658 22.35 -20.16 -7.80
CA ILE A 658 22.26 -18.85 -8.48
C ILE A 658 23.45 -18.68 -9.43
N MET A 659 24.68 -18.91 -8.96
CA MET A 659 25.89 -18.74 -9.76
C MET A 659 25.86 -19.63 -11.02
N GLU A 660 25.58 -20.92 -10.86
CA GLU A 660 25.47 -21.88 -11.99
C GLU A 660 24.52 -21.34 -13.07
N HIS A 661 23.33 -20.90 -12.67
CA HIS A 661 22.30 -20.46 -13.61
C HIS A 661 22.58 -19.12 -14.28
N PHE A 662 23.13 -18.14 -13.55
CA PHE A 662 23.42 -16.82 -14.10
C PHE A 662 24.71 -16.81 -14.94
N THR A 663 25.60 -17.79 -14.77
CA THR A 663 26.78 -17.97 -15.66
C THR A 663 26.49 -18.77 -16.93
N ARG A 664 25.38 -19.52 -16.98
CA ARG A 664 25.08 -20.46 -18.07
C ARG A 664 24.59 -19.78 -19.34
N THR A 665 24.00 -18.59 -19.24
CA THR A 665 23.38 -17.87 -20.37
C THR A 665 24.10 -16.57 -20.63
N GLU A 666 24.51 -16.33 -21.88
CA GLU A 666 25.06 -15.04 -22.32
C GLU A 666 24.00 -13.92 -22.35
N GLU A 667 22.72 -14.29 -22.47
CA GLU A 667 21.59 -13.37 -22.33
C GLU A 667 21.24 -13.05 -20.87
N SER A 668 20.56 -11.93 -20.64
CA SER A 668 20.08 -11.48 -19.32
C SER A 668 19.11 -12.50 -18.68
N ALA A 669 19.67 -13.45 -17.91
CA ALA A 669 18.95 -14.41 -17.09
C ALA A 669 17.99 -13.71 -16.12
N ARG A 670 16.82 -14.30 -15.89
CA ARG A 670 15.84 -13.83 -14.91
C ARG A 670 15.45 -14.93 -13.93
N GLY A 671 15.31 -14.57 -12.66
CA GLY A 671 14.93 -15.53 -11.63
C GLY A 671 14.01 -14.99 -10.54
N ILE A 672 13.37 -15.91 -9.82
CA ILE A 672 12.57 -15.63 -8.62
C ILE A 672 12.99 -16.57 -7.49
N ILE A 673 13.21 -16.03 -6.30
CA ILE A 673 13.42 -16.77 -5.05
C ILE A 673 12.18 -16.57 -4.17
N PHE A 674 11.45 -17.64 -3.92
CA PHE A 674 10.32 -17.65 -3.00
C PHE A 674 10.77 -18.01 -1.59
N THR A 675 10.43 -17.17 -0.61
CA THR A 675 10.74 -17.38 0.81
C THR A 675 9.53 -17.11 1.70
N LYS A 676 9.57 -17.58 2.95
CA LYS A 676 8.40 -17.62 3.84
C LYS A 676 8.04 -16.25 4.43
N THR A 677 9.02 -15.48 4.90
CA THR A 677 8.76 -14.27 5.70
C THR A 677 9.19 -13.00 4.94
N ARG A 678 8.64 -11.85 5.35
CA ARG A 678 9.05 -10.55 4.77
C ARG A 678 10.49 -10.22 5.12
N GLN A 679 10.87 -10.50 6.37
CA GLN A 679 12.24 -10.33 6.85
C GLN A 679 13.22 -11.20 6.06
N SER A 680 12.85 -12.44 5.72
CA SER A 680 13.73 -13.28 4.92
C SER A 680 13.89 -12.81 3.49
N ALA A 681 12.84 -12.26 2.89
CA ALA A 681 12.93 -11.65 1.56
C ALA A 681 13.87 -10.44 1.56
N TYR A 682 13.77 -9.58 2.57
CA TYR A 682 14.64 -8.41 2.73
C TYR A 682 16.10 -8.81 2.98
N ALA A 683 16.35 -9.68 3.96
CA ALA A 683 17.70 -10.08 4.34
C ALA A 683 18.43 -10.86 3.23
N LEU A 684 17.73 -11.71 2.46
CA LEU A 684 18.31 -12.35 1.27
C LEU A 684 18.65 -11.32 0.18
N SER A 685 17.84 -10.28 0.02
CA SER A 685 18.13 -9.17 -0.91
C SER A 685 19.39 -8.43 -0.50
N GLN A 686 19.55 -8.15 0.79
CA GLN A 686 20.78 -7.54 1.32
C GLN A 686 21.98 -8.48 1.13
N TRP A 687 21.87 -9.76 1.50
CA TRP A 687 22.97 -10.73 1.32
C TRP A 687 23.47 -10.83 -0.12
N ILE A 688 22.57 -10.77 -1.11
CA ILE A 688 22.97 -10.76 -2.52
C ILE A 688 23.63 -9.43 -2.91
N THR A 689 23.13 -8.31 -2.39
CA THR A 689 23.64 -6.96 -2.70
C THR A 689 25.01 -6.72 -2.08
N ASP A 690 25.23 -7.19 -0.84
CA ASP A 690 26.48 -7.03 -0.09
C ASP A 690 27.64 -7.84 -0.70
N ASN A 691 27.33 -8.90 -1.45
CA ASN A 691 28.32 -9.82 -1.99
C ASN A 691 28.64 -9.52 -3.47
N LYS A 692 29.80 -8.89 -3.69
CA LYS A 692 30.30 -8.44 -5.00
C LYS A 692 30.32 -9.54 -6.07
N LYS A 693 30.50 -10.82 -5.71
CA LYS A 693 30.50 -11.95 -6.66
C LYS A 693 29.19 -12.06 -7.43
N PHE A 694 28.06 -11.72 -6.81
CA PHE A 694 26.77 -11.73 -7.51
C PHE A 694 26.69 -10.60 -8.55
N ALA A 695 27.20 -9.41 -8.21
CA ALA A 695 27.26 -8.29 -9.13
C ALA A 695 28.20 -8.57 -10.32
N GLU A 696 29.32 -9.26 -10.10
CA GLU A 696 30.27 -9.68 -11.15
C GLU A 696 29.61 -10.60 -12.20
N VAL A 697 28.71 -11.49 -11.79
CA VAL A 697 27.92 -12.33 -12.71
C VAL A 697 26.61 -11.65 -13.19
N GLY A 698 26.47 -10.34 -12.94
CA GLY A 698 25.35 -9.54 -13.42
C GLY A 698 24.03 -9.69 -12.64
N VAL A 699 24.03 -10.29 -11.46
CA VAL A 699 22.82 -10.42 -10.62
C VAL A 699 22.47 -9.09 -9.96
N LYS A 700 21.25 -8.62 -10.21
CA LYS A 700 20.64 -7.40 -9.68
C LYS A 700 19.36 -7.78 -8.97
N ALA A 701 19.47 -7.95 -7.65
CA ALA A 701 18.39 -8.48 -6.82
C ALA A 701 17.54 -7.38 -6.17
N HIS A 702 16.24 -7.66 -5.99
CA HIS A 702 15.36 -6.81 -5.20
C HIS A 702 14.24 -7.65 -4.55
N HIS A 703 13.82 -7.25 -3.35
CA HIS A 703 12.73 -7.91 -2.64
C HIS A 703 11.35 -7.47 -3.16
N LEU A 704 10.36 -8.37 -3.03
CA LEU A 704 8.95 -8.13 -3.37
C LEU A 704 8.04 -8.76 -2.30
N ILE A 705 7.46 -7.93 -1.43
CA ILE A 705 6.64 -8.37 -0.28
C ILE A 705 5.22 -7.80 -0.33
N GLY A 706 4.27 -8.46 0.34
CA GLY A 706 2.86 -8.07 0.32
C GLY A 706 2.55 -6.74 1.05
N ALA A 707 1.42 -6.12 0.70
CA ALA A 707 1.02 -4.79 1.16
C ALA A 707 0.25 -4.75 2.50
N GLY A 708 -0.12 -5.91 3.06
CA GLY A 708 -0.91 -5.94 4.29
C GLY A 708 -0.19 -5.38 5.52
N HIS A 709 -0.92 -4.70 6.40
CA HIS A 709 -0.37 -4.06 7.61
C HIS A 709 -0.33 -4.96 8.87
N SER A 710 -0.60 -6.26 8.73
CA SER A 710 -0.73 -7.20 9.86
C SER A 710 0.57 -7.82 10.38
N SER A 711 1.69 -7.57 9.71
CA SER A 711 3.01 -8.07 10.11
C SER A 711 3.81 -6.98 10.82
N GLU A 712 4.64 -7.36 11.80
CA GLU A 712 5.61 -6.45 12.45
C GLU A 712 6.60 -5.85 11.42
N PHE A 713 6.83 -6.53 10.30
CA PHE A 713 7.71 -6.04 9.24
C PHE A 713 6.96 -5.11 8.27
N LYS A 714 7.56 -3.94 8.01
CA LYS A 714 7.03 -2.89 7.12
C LYS A 714 6.58 -3.47 5.77
N PRO A 715 5.31 -3.26 5.36
CA PRO A 715 4.85 -3.69 4.04
C PRO A 715 5.43 -2.84 2.92
N MET A 716 5.41 -3.37 1.69
CA MET A 716 5.54 -2.55 0.48
C MET A 716 4.16 -2.04 0.06
N THR A 717 4.08 -0.80 -0.39
CA THR A 717 2.90 -0.22 -1.01
C THR A 717 2.62 -0.89 -2.38
N GLN A 718 1.39 -0.76 -2.88
CA GLN A 718 1.05 -1.28 -4.21
C GLN A 718 1.85 -0.61 -5.33
N ASN A 719 2.19 0.68 -5.18
CA ASN A 719 3.00 1.41 -6.15
C ASN A 719 4.45 0.90 -6.19
N GLU A 720 5.07 0.68 -5.03
CA GLU A 720 6.41 0.08 -4.94
C GLU A 720 6.45 -1.32 -5.58
N GLN A 721 5.43 -2.16 -5.34
CA GLN A 721 5.34 -3.47 -6.00
C GLN A 721 5.26 -3.34 -7.53
N ARG A 722 4.44 -2.41 -8.03
CA ARG A 722 4.29 -2.16 -9.48
C ARG A 722 5.61 -1.67 -10.10
N GLU A 723 6.32 -0.79 -9.41
CA GLU A 723 7.61 -0.28 -9.84
C GLU A 723 8.67 -1.39 -9.93
N VAL A 724 8.77 -2.23 -8.90
CA VAL A 724 9.71 -3.38 -8.89
C VAL A 724 9.41 -4.36 -10.03
N ILE A 725 8.13 -4.67 -10.28
CA ILE A 725 7.73 -5.54 -11.40
C ILE A 725 8.07 -4.90 -12.76
N SER A 726 7.89 -3.58 -12.89
CA SER A 726 8.28 -2.84 -14.10
C SER A 726 9.81 -2.86 -14.32
N LYS A 727 10.58 -2.63 -13.25
CA LYS A 727 12.05 -2.74 -13.26
C LYS A 727 12.52 -4.16 -13.61
N PHE A 728 11.81 -5.19 -13.14
CA PHE A 728 12.09 -6.58 -13.51
C PHE A 728 11.82 -6.86 -14.99
N ARG A 729 10.69 -6.35 -15.51
CA ARG A 729 10.32 -6.50 -16.91
C ARG A 729 11.30 -5.79 -17.86
N THR A 730 11.79 -4.61 -17.47
CA THR A 730 12.78 -3.83 -18.23
C THR A 730 14.22 -4.38 -18.10
N GLY A 731 14.46 -5.33 -17.20
CA GLY A 731 15.80 -5.90 -16.98
C GLY A 731 16.70 -5.08 -16.05
N LYS A 732 16.20 -3.98 -15.46
CA LYS A 732 16.92 -3.23 -14.42
C LYS A 732 17.14 -4.08 -13.16
N ILE A 733 16.17 -4.95 -12.87
CA ILE A 733 16.25 -6.01 -11.85
C ILE A 733 16.12 -7.34 -12.60
N ASN A 734 16.90 -8.35 -12.21
CA ASN A 734 16.85 -9.66 -12.85
C ASN A 734 16.66 -10.82 -11.86
N LEU A 735 16.69 -10.56 -10.55
CA LEU A 735 16.37 -11.54 -9.51
C LEU A 735 15.37 -10.96 -8.50
N LEU A 736 14.16 -11.52 -8.45
CA LEU A 736 13.16 -11.13 -7.44
C LEU A 736 13.25 -12.06 -6.24
N ILE A 737 13.32 -11.51 -5.02
CA ILE A 737 13.14 -12.29 -3.80
C ILE A 737 11.76 -11.98 -3.23
N ALA A 738 10.83 -12.91 -3.40
CA ALA A 738 9.42 -12.70 -3.12
C ALA A 738 8.89 -13.62 -2.02
N THR A 739 7.84 -13.17 -1.32
CA THR A 739 6.96 -14.08 -0.60
C THR A 739 5.89 -14.64 -1.56
N THR A 740 4.81 -15.22 -1.03
CA THR A 740 3.69 -15.75 -1.84
C THR A 740 3.01 -14.70 -2.73
N VAL A 741 3.33 -13.41 -2.58
CA VAL A 741 2.80 -12.31 -3.41
C VAL A 741 3.02 -12.53 -4.91
N ALA A 742 4.16 -13.12 -5.28
CA ALA A 742 4.55 -13.35 -6.68
C ALA A 742 4.08 -14.69 -7.26
N GLU A 743 3.48 -15.57 -6.45
CA GLU A 743 2.99 -16.88 -6.92
C GLU A 743 1.83 -16.66 -7.91
N GLU A 744 0.84 -15.86 -7.54
CA GLU A 744 -0.43 -15.71 -8.27
C GLU A 744 -0.69 -14.27 -8.75
N GLY A 745 -1.37 -14.11 -9.89
CA GLY A 745 -2.09 -12.89 -10.24
C GLY A 745 -1.26 -11.65 -10.62
N LEU A 746 0.06 -11.67 -10.47
CA LEU A 746 0.92 -10.60 -11.00
C LEU A 746 1.50 -11.03 -12.34
N ASP A 747 1.49 -10.16 -13.35
CA ASP A 747 2.21 -10.38 -14.60
C ASP A 747 3.70 -10.13 -14.42
N ILE A 748 4.40 -11.22 -14.16
CA ILE A 748 5.85 -11.27 -14.04
C ILE A 748 6.41 -11.88 -15.33
N LYS A 749 7.48 -11.25 -15.85
CA LYS A 749 8.20 -11.73 -17.04
C LYS A 749 8.72 -13.16 -16.82
N GLU A 750 8.87 -13.88 -17.91
CA GLU A 750 9.30 -15.28 -17.92
C GLU A 750 10.67 -15.43 -17.29
N CYS A 751 10.82 -16.46 -16.44
CA CYS A 751 12.04 -16.70 -15.68
C CYS A 751 12.76 -17.96 -16.19
N ASN A 752 14.09 -17.92 -16.13
CA ASN A 752 14.98 -19.07 -16.37
C ASN A 752 15.08 -19.94 -15.12
N ILE A 753 14.96 -19.35 -13.92
CA ILE A 753 15.02 -20.10 -12.67
C ILE A 753 13.98 -19.63 -11.67
N VAL A 754 13.29 -20.59 -11.03
CA VAL A 754 12.44 -20.35 -9.87
C VAL A 754 12.93 -21.21 -8.71
N ILE A 755 13.31 -20.57 -7.61
CA ILE A 755 13.82 -21.23 -6.42
C ILE A 755 12.79 -21.10 -5.30
N ARG A 756 12.37 -22.21 -4.71
CA ARG A 756 11.64 -22.21 -3.43
C ARG A 756 12.63 -22.45 -2.31
N TYR A 757 12.89 -21.42 -1.53
CA TYR A 757 13.87 -21.44 -0.44
C TYR A 757 13.16 -21.74 0.87
N GLY A 758 13.12 -23.02 1.26
CA GLY A 758 12.43 -23.50 2.47
C GLY A 758 10.91 -23.29 2.47
N LEU A 759 10.31 -22.85 1.37
CA LEU A 759 8.88 -22.56 1.25
C LEU A 759 8.14 -23.68 0.52
N VAL A 760 7.23 -24.36 1.21
CA VAL A 760 6.28 -25.29 0.62
C VAL A 760 4.89 -25.00 1.21
N THR A 761 3.96 -24.63 0.33
CA THR A 761 2.58 -24.26 0.67
C THR A 761 1.60 -25.36 0.26
N ASN A 762 0.95 -25.22 -0.89
CA ASN A 762 -0.02 -26.19 -1.42
C ASN A 762 0.28 -26.50 -2.90
N GLU A 763 -0.48 -27.42 -3.48
CA GLU A 763 -0.33 -27.86 -4.86
C GLU A 763 -0.64 -26.75 -5.89
N ILE A 764 -1.56 -25.84 -5.60
CA ILE A 764 -1.92 -24.73 -6.51
C ILE A 764 -0.76 -23.76 -6.64
N ALA A 765 -0.22 -23.31 -5.51
CA ALA A 765 0.93 -22.41 -5.44
C ALA A 765 2.19 -23.06 -6.05
N MET A 766 2.36 -24.37 -5.88
CA MET A 766 3.45 -25.12 -6.51
C MET A 766 3.37 -25.06 -8.04
N VAL A 767 2.20 -25.32 -8.62
CA VAL A 767 1.97 -25.25 -10.08
C VAL A 767 2.11 -23.82 -10.60
N GLN A 768 1.60 -22.82 -9.87
CA GLN A 768 1.70 -21.41 -10.23
C GLN A 768 3.15 -20.90 -10.20
N ALA A 769 3.92 -21.24 -9.15
CA ALA A 769 5.34 -20.91 -9.04
C ALA A 769 6.15 -21.60 -10.15
N ARG A 770 5.90 -22.89 -10.39
CA ARG A 770 6.51 -23.63 -11.51
C ARG A 770 6.20 -22.97 -12.85
N GLY A 771 4.98 -22.49 -13.06
CA GLY A 771 4.55 -21.77 -14.26
C GLY A 771 5.18 -20.38 -14.49
N ARG A 772 6.01 -19.88 -13.55
CA ARG A 772 6.86 -18.69 -13.75
C ARG A 772 8.17 -19.04 -14.45
N ALA A 773 8.69 -20.25 -14.23
CA ALA A 773 9.83 -20.82 -14.93
C ALA A 773 9.36 -21.39 -16.27
N ARG A 774 9.36 -20.55 -17.31
CA ARG A 774 8.87 -20.91 -18.65
C ARG A 774 9.74 -20.37 -19.79
N ALA A 775 10.88 -19.78 -19.47
CA ALA A 775 11.90 -19.51 -20.48
C ALA A 775 12.53 -20.83 -20.97
N ASP A 776 13.22 -20.79 -22.10
CA ASP A 776 13.97 -21.94 -22.59
C ASP A 776 15.01 -22.39 -21.55
N GLU A 777 15.15 -23.72 -21.44
CA GLU A 777 15.97 -24.40 -20.44
C GLU A 777 15.73 -23.97 -18.98
N SER A 778 14.49 -23.65 -18.64
CA SER A 778 14.16 -23.19 -17.30
C SER A 778 14.17 -24.31 -16.24
N THR A 779 14.45 -23.92 -15.00
CA THR A 779 14.53 -24.84 -13.84
C THR A 779 13.66 -24.38 -12.69
N TYR A 780 13.12 -25.36 -11.98
CA TYR A 780 12.38 -25.18 -10.73
C TYR A 780 13.13 -25.91 -9.61
N VAL A 781 13.63 -25.18 -8.63
CA VAL A 781 14.54 -25.69 -7.60
C VAL A 781 13.90 -25.57 -6.22
N LEU A 782 13.88 -26.65 -5.45
CA LEU A 782 13.55 -26.60 -4.02
C LEU A 782 14.85 -26.70 -3.21
N VAL A 783 15.19 -25.64 -2.48
CA VAL A 783 16.30 -25.65 -1.51
C VAL A 783 15.73 -25.93 -0.13
N ALA A 784 16.16 -27.01 0.49
CA ALA A 784 15.66 -27.45 1.79
C ALA A 784 16.77 -28.02 2.67
N GLN A 785 16.56 -27.96 3.98
CA GLN A 785 17.45 -28.62 4.95
C GLN A 785 17.00 -30.07 5.16
N SER A 786 17.98 -30.95 5.35
CA SER A 786 17.77 -32.34 5.76
C SER A 786 16.95 -32.42 7.05
N GLY A 787 15.99 -33.33 7.12
CA GLY A 787 15.11 -33.50 8.30
C GLY A 787 14.05 -32.41 8.51
N SER A 788 13.99 -31.36 7.69
CA SER A 788 13.01 -30.26 7.86
C SER A 788 11.56 -30.61 7.46
N GLY A 789 11.31 -31.80 6.92
CA GLY A 789 9.99 -32.21 6.44
C GLY A 789 9.51 -31.46 5.17
N VAL A 790 10.36 -30.64 4.56
CA VAL A 790 10.01 -29.77 3.42
C VAL A 790 9.91 -30.59 2.12
N ILE A 791 10.84 -31.53 1.92
CA ILE A 791 10.91 -32.35 0.71
C ILE A 791 9.73 -33.33 0.64
N GLU A 792 9.37 -33.92 1.79
CA GLU A 792 8.23 -34.81 1.94
C GLU A 792 6.93 -34.07 1.63
N ARG A 793 6.78 -32.83 2.12
CA ARG A 793 5.63 -31.99 1.81
C ARG A 793 5.54 -31.62 0.33
N GLU A 794 6.66 -31.32 -0.32
CA GLU A 794 6.67 -31.05 -1.77
C GLU A 794 6.31 -32.32 -2.56
N THR A 795 6.80 -33.48 -2.15
CA THR A 795 6.46 -34.78 -2.76
C THR A 795 4.97 -35.10 -2.61
N VAL A 796 4.37 -34.75 -1.46
CA VAL A 796 2.91 -34.85 -1.26
C VAL A 796 2.17 -33.91 -2.20
N ASN A 797 2.68 -32.70 -2.46
CA ASN A 797 2.06 -31.77 -3.42
C ASN A 797 2.16 -32.28 -4.86
N ASP A 798 3.29 -32.89 -5.27
CA ASP A 798 3.41 -33.59 -6.56
C ASP A 798 2.36 -34.71 -6.70
N PHE A 799 2.15 -35.48 -5.62
CA PHE A 799 1.14 -36.53 -5.59
C PHE A 799 -0.28 -35.95 -5.70
N ARG A 800 -0.55 -34.85 -5.02
CA ARG A 800 -1.84 -34.14 -5.10
C ARG A 800 -2.10 -33.58 -6.49
N GLU A 801 -1.10 -33.05 -7.17
CA GLU A 801 -1.23 -32.60 -8.56
C GLU A 801 -1.61 -33.77 -9.50
N LYS A 802 -0.93 -34.91 -9.38
CA LYS A 802 -1.29 -36.12 -10.14
C LYS A 802 -2.70 -36.63 -9.80
N MET A 803 -3.09 -36.57 -8.53
CA MET A 803 -4.43 -36.93 -8.05
C MET A 803 -5.51 -36.00 -8.63
N MET A 804 -5.21 -34.71 -8.74
CA MET A 804 -6.08 -33.69 -9.33
C MET A 804 -6.40 -34.01 -10.77
N TYR A 805 -5.40 -34.27 -11.63
CA TYR A 805 -5.65 -34.60 -13.03
C TYR A 805 -6.48 -35.86 -13.20
N LYS A 806 -6.25 -36.89 -12.37
CA LYS A 806 -7.09 -38.09 -12.33
C LYS A 806 -8.53 -37.79 -11.89
N ALA A 807 -8.71 -36.87 -10.94
CA ALA A 807 -10.04 -36.46 -10.48
C ALA A 807 -10.79 -35.69 -11.57
N ILE A 808 -10.11 -34.76 -12.25
CA ILE A 808 -10.68 -34.00 -13.38
C ILE A 808 -11.14 -34.97 -14.49
N ASP A 809 -10.32 -35.94 -14.86
CA ASP A 809 -10.69 -36.90 -15.90
C ASP A 809 -11.90 -37.75 -15.50
N ARG A 810 -11.98 -38.22 -14.25
CA ARG A 810 -13.16 -38.92 -13.72
C ARG A 810 -14.43 -38.07 -13.75
N VAL A 811 -14.33 -36.80 -13.35
CA VAL A 811 -15.47 -35.87 -13.37
C VAL A 811 -15.92 -35.58 -14.80
N GLN A 812 -14.98 -35.41 -15.74
CA GLN A 812 -15.30 -35.20 -17.16
C GLN A 812 -15.96 -36.41 -17.82
N ASN A 813 -15.58 -37.62 -17.40
CA ASN A 813 -16.12 -38.88 -17.94
C ASN A 813 -17.34 -39.40 -17.14
N MET A 814 -17.80 -38.65 -16.14
CA MET A 814 -18.98 -39.00 -15.33
C MET A 814 -20.25 -38.90 -16.18
N LYS A 815 -21.21 -39.80 -15.94
CA LYS A 815 -22.51 -39.76 -16.64
C LYS A 815 -23.21 -38.41 -16.34
N PRO A 816 -23.83 -37.75 -17.34
CA PRO A 816 -24.45 -36.44 -17.14
C PRO A 816 -25.50 -36.39 -16.03
N GLU A 817 -26.31 -37.46 -15.87
CA GLU A 817 -27.32 -37.57 -14.82
C GLU A 817 -26.70 -37.66 -13.41
N GLU A 818 -25.65 -38.47 -13.26
CA GLU A 818 -24.91 -38.62 -12.01
C GLU A 818 -24.23 -37.30 -11.62
N TYR A 819 -23.60 -36.65 -12.60
CA TYR A 819 -22.97 -35.35 -12.40
C TYR A 819 -24.00 -34.30 -11.95
N ALA A 820 -25.12 -34.17 -12.68
CA ALA A 820 -26.17 -33.22 -12.35
C ALA A 820 -26.74 -33.46 -10.94
N HIS A 821 -26.93 -34.72 -10.53
CA HIS A 821 -27.39 -35.08 -9.19
C HIS A 821 -26.41 -34.63 -8.10
N LYS A 822 -25.12 -34.98 -8.23
CA LYS A 822 -24.09 -34.60 -7.26
C LYS A 822 -23.91 -33.09 -7.17
N ILE A 823 -23.94 -32.38 -8.31
CA ILE A 823 -23.84 -30.93 -8.35
C ILE A 823 -25.00 -30.29 -7.59
N LEU A 824 -26.24 -30.73 -7.81
CA LEU A 824 -27.41 -30.21 -7.11
C LEU A 824 -27.32 -30.43 -5.59
N GLU A 825 -26.89 -31.61 -5.15
CA GLU A 825 -26.70 -31.93 -3.73
C GLU A 825 -25.68 -30.97 -3.08
N LEU A 826 -24.51 -30.80 -3.71
CA LEU A 826 -23.44 -29.93 -3.23
C LEU A 826 -23.87 -28.45 -3.20
N GLN A 827 -24.66 -28.00 -4.18
CA GLN A 827 -25.25 -26.66 -4.20
C GLN A 827 -26.18 -26.42 -3.00
N MET A 828 -27.05 -27.40 -2.70
CA MET A 828 -27.94 -27.32 -1.54
C MET A 828 -27.17 -27.32 -0.22
N GLN A 829 -26.15 -28.16 -0.10
CA GLN A 829 -25.24 -28.16 1.06
C GLN A 829 -24.55 -26.80 1.24
N SER A 830 -23.98 -26.23 0.17
CA SER A 830 -23.29 -24.93 0.21
C SER A 830 -24.21 -23.79 0.68
N ILE A 831 -25.48 -23.78 0.25
CA ILE A 831 -26.46 -22.79 0.69
C ILE A 831 -26.84 -22.99 2.17
N MET A 832 -27.02 -24.25 2.61
CA MET A 832 -27.33 -24.58 4.00
C MET A 832 -26.19 -24.21 4.96
N GLU A 833 -24.94 -24.50 4.57
CA GLU A 833 -23.73 -24.11 5.33
C GLU A 833 -23.73 -22.61 5.63
N LYS A 834 -24.00 -21.75 4.62
CA LYS A 834 -24.07 -20.29 4.81
C LYS A 834 -25.20 -19.90 5.78
N LYS A 835 -26.40 -20.48 5.61
CA LYS A 835 -27.55 -20.19 6.49
C LYS A 835 -27.25 -20.53 7.94
N MET A 836 -26.65 -21.69 8.21
CA MET A 836 -26.24 -22.08 9.55
C MET A 836 -25.18 -21.13 10.12
N LYS A 837 -24.22 -20.71 9.30
CA LYS A 837 -23.17 -19.78 9.74
C LYS A 837 -23.73 -18.40 10.09
N ILE A 838 -24.66 -17.87 9.30
CA ILE A 838 -25.35 -16.60 9.58
C ILE A 838 -26.08 -16.68 10.92
N LYS A 839 -26.86 -17.75 11.16
CA LYS A 839 -27.54 -17.96 12.46
C LYS A 839 -26.57 -18.00 13.64
N ARG A 840 -25.42 -18.68 13.48
CA ARG A 840 -24.36 -18.71 14.52
C ARG A 840 -23.71 -17.34 14.74
N SER A 841 -23.58 -16.52 13.70
CA SER A 841 -23.01 -15.17 13.81
C SER A 841 -23.94 -14.22 14.57
N ILE A 842 -25.24 -14.25 14.24
CA ILE A 842 -26.26 -13.46 14.92
C ILE A 842 -26.34 -13.85 16.41
N ALA A 843 -26.29 -15.15 16.72
CA ALA A 843 -26.29 -15.62 18.10
C ALA A 843 -25.05 -15.20 18.92
N LYS A 844 -23.91 -14.92 18.26
CA LYS A 844 -22.69 -14.42 18.92
C LYS A 844 -22.72 -12.91 19.16
N GLN A 845 -23.49 -12.16 18.38
CA GLN A 845 -23.74 -10.73 18.62
C GLN A 845 -24.84 -10.56 19.68
N CYS A 846 -24.63 -11.10 20.89
CA CYS A 846 -25.35 -10.60 22.06
C CYS A 846 -24.66 -9.30 22.48
N LYS A 847 -25.40 -8.20 22.48
CA LYS A 847 -24.94 -6.89 22.96
C LYS A 847 -24.96 -6.91 24.48
N ASP A 848 -23.87 -7.35 25.09
CA ASP A 848 -23.65 -7.11 26.52
C ASP A 848 -23.44 -5.60 26.73
N ASN A 849 -23.88 -5.10 27.89
CA ASN A 849 -23.81 -3.68 28.23
C ASN A 849 -22.33 -3.22 28.29
N PRO A 850 -21.90 -2.19 27.52
CA PRO A 850 -20.52 -1.69 27.53
C PRO A 850 -19.99 -1.30 28.92
N SER A 851 -20.89 -0.97 29.85
CA SER A 851 -20.57 -0.65 31.24
C SER A 851 -20.03 -1.81 32.06
N LEU A 852 -20.19 -3.06 31.59
CA LEU A 852 -19.74 -4.27 32.29
C LEU A 852 -18.28 -4.61 32.04
N ILE A 853 -17.60 -3.91 31.13
CA ILE A 853 -16.22 -4.18 30.75
C ILE A 853 -15.30 -3.03 31.14
N SER A 854 -14.10 -3.39 31.60
CA SER A 854 -13.02 -2.45 31.86
C SER A 854 -11.75 -2.92 31.15
N PHE A 855 -10.95 -1.96 30.69
CA PHE A 855 -9.72 -2.19 29.95
C PHE A 855 -8.53 -1.97 30.87
N LEU A 856 -7.72 -3.00 31.02
CA LEU A 856 -6.48 -2.98 31.81
C LEU A 856 -5.28 -3.00 30.87
N CYS A 857 -4.19 -2.32 31.24
CA CYS A 857 -2.93 -2.41 30.53
C CYS A 857 -2.39 -3.85 30.59
N LYS A 858 -2.11 -4.46 29.43
CA LYS A 858 -1.64 -5.86 29.36
C LYS A 858 -0.31 -6.13 30.09
N ASN A 859 0.49 -5.10 30.37
CA ASN A 859 1.80 -5.25 30.99
C ASN A 859 1.77 -5.01 32.51
N CYS A 860 1.13 -3.93 32.97
CA CYS A 860 1.15 -3.55 34.39
C CYS A 860 -0.21 -3.70 35.09
N SER A 861 -1.23 -4.20 34.39
CA SER A 861 -2.60 -4.41 34.90
C SER A 861 -3.26 -3.15 35.48
N VAL A 862 -2.77 -1.97 35.13
CA VAL A 862 -3.39 -0.69 35.53
C VAL A 862 -4.63 -0.43 34.69
N LEU A 863 -5.68 0.07 35.33
CA LEU A 863 -6.92 0.50 34.68
C LEU A 863 -6.62 1.62 33.67
N ALA A 864 -7.02 1.38 32.42
CA ALA A 864 -6.89 2.33 31.32
C ALA A 864 -8.20 3.08 31.07
N CYS A 865 -9.32 2.35 30.91
CA CYS A 865 -10.64 2.95 30.69
C CYS A 865 -11.79 1.95 30.93
N SER A 866 -13.02 2.45 31.01
CA SER A 866 -14.26 1.69 30.95
C SER A 866 -14.65 1.40 29.49
N GLY A 867 -15.55 0.44 29.26
CA GLY A 867 -16.17 0.25 27.94
C GLY A 867 -17.09 1.39 27.52
N GLU A 868 -17.60 2.19 28.46
CA GLU A 868 -18.37 3.40 28.17
C GLU A 868 -17.53 4.52 27.55
N ASP A 869 -16.23 4.54 27.84
CA ASP A 869 -15.29 5.56 27.35
C ASP A 869 -14.90 5.33 25.88
N ILE A 870 -15.28 4.18 25.30
CA ILE A 870 -14.91 3.80 23.94
C ILE A 870 -15.99 4.23 22.96
N HIS A 871 -15.62 5.16 22.10
CA HIS A 871 -16.41 5.60 20.96
C HIS A 871 -15.89 4.97 19.67
N ILE A 872 -16.73 4.89 18.66
CA ILE A 872 -16.38 4.32 17.35
C ILE A 872 -16.50 5.41 16.29
N ILE A 873 -15.39 5.74 15.64
CA ILE A 873 -15.30 6.63 14.48
C ILE A 873 -15.35 5.78 13.20
N GLU A 874 -16.14 6.19 12.21
CA GLU A 874 -16.33 5.49 10.93
C GLU A 874 -16.71 4.01 11.07
N LYS A 875 -17.41 3.64 12.15
CA LYS A 875 -17.80 2.25 12.49
C LYS A 875 -16.61 1.26 12.58
N MET A 876 -15.36 1.74 12.60
CA MET A 876 -14.14 0.90 12.58
C MET A 876 -13.14 1.27 13.68
N HIS A 877 -12.87 2.56 13.85
CA HIS A 877 -11.81 3.04 14.73
C HIS A 877 -12.35 3.25 16.15
N HIS A 878 -11.86 2.46 17.09
CA HIS A 878 -12.24 2.58 18.50
C HIS A 878 -11.33 3.61 19.18
N VAL A 879 -11.92 4.67 19.74
CA VAL A 879 -11.20 5.82 20.28
C VAL A 879 -11.73 6.14 21.68
N ASN A 880 -10.82 6.51 22.58
CA ASN A 880 -11.16 7.09 23.87
C ASN A 880 -10.85 8.58 23.81
N MET A 881 -11.86 9.41 24.11
CA MET A 881 -11.77 10.88 24.08
C MET A 881 -11.86 11.51 25.48
N THR A 882 -11.79 10.70 26.56
CA THR A 882 -11.89 11.22 27.92
C THR A 882 -10.62 11.99 28.31
N PRO A 883 -10.74 13.16 28.98
CA PRO A 883 -9.58 13.95 29.40
C PRO A 883 -8.63 13.19 30.33
N GLU A 884 -9.18 12.29 31.16
CA GLU A 884 -8.43 11.47 32.11
C GLU A 884 -7.47 10.52 31.40
N PHE A 885 -7.85 10.03 30.21
CA PHE A 885 -7.02 9.10 29.44
C PHE A 885 -5.70 9.75 28.98
N LYS A 886 -5.69 11.07 28.71
CA LYS A 886 -4.48 11.82 28.31
C LYS A 886 -3.34 11.71 29.34
N ASN A 887 -3.68 11.56 30.63
CA ASN A 887 -2.69 11.47 31.70
C ASN A 887 -2.05 10.08 31.83
N LEU A 888 -2.61 9.06 31.15
CA LEU A 888 -2.21 7.66 31.28
C LEU A 888 -1.19 7.21 30.23
N TYR A 889 -0.92 8.03 29.21
CA TYR A 889 -0.02 7.70 28.11
C TYR A 889 0.98 8.79 27.77
N ILE A 890 1.99 8.41 26.98
CA ILE A 890 2.98 9.29 26.36
C ILE A 890 2.92 9.03 24.84
N VAL A 891 3.13 10.07 24.03
CA VAL A 891 3.17 9.95 22.56
C VAL A 891 4.62 9.91 22.11
N ARG A 892 4.95 8.94 21.27
CA ARG A 892 6.26 8.78 20.66
C ARG A 892 6.21 9.08 19.17
N GLY A 893 7.25 9.70 18.64
CA GLY A 893 7.45 9.82 17.20
C GLY A 893 7.48 8.45 16.52
N ASN A 894 6.76 8.30 15.42
CA ASN A 894 6.69 7.02 14.72
C ASN A 894 7.94 6.80 13.86
N LYS A 895 8.73 5.78 14.20
CA LYS A 895 9.94 5.37 13.46
C LYS A 895 9.69 5.14 11.96
N ALA A 896 8.49 4.69 11.58
CA ALA A 896 8.13 4.48 10.19
C ALA A 896 7.98 5.79 9.38
N LEU A 897 7.66 6.91 10.06
CA LEU A 897 7.55 8.25 9.46
C LEU A 897 8.86 9.04 9.51
N GLN A 898 9.72 8.81 10.52
CA GLN A 898 11.06 9.42 10.60
C GLN A 898 11.92 9.13 9.35
N THR A 899 11.80 7.93 8.77
CA THR A 899 12.49 7.58 7.49
C THR A 899 12.00 8.34 6.24
N LYS A 900 10.92 9.14 6.32
CA LYS A 900 10.36 9.87 5.18
C LYS A 900 10.69 11.37 5.14
N PHE A 901 11.50 11.89 6.08
CA PHE A 901 11.87 13.33 6.14
C PHE A 901 10.66 14.27 5.92
N ALA A 902 9.52 13.95 6.53
CA ALA A 902 8.35 14.83 6.50
C ALA A 902 8.29 15.61 7.81
N ASP A 903 8.33 16.94 7.73
CA ASP A 903 8.42 17.86 8.87
C ASP A 903 7.16 17.93 9.75
N TYR A 904 6.22 16.99 9.61
CA TYR A 904 4.99 16.93 10.40
C TYR A 904 4.61 15.49 10.76
N GLN A 905 4.40 15.22 12.05
CA GLN A 905 4.01 13.90 12.58
C GLN A 905 2.49 13.79 12.67
N THR A 906 1.85 13.04 11.76
CA THR A 906 0.39 12.80 11.80
C THR A 906 -0.03 11.59 12.66
N ASN A 907 0.89 10.64 12.90
CA ASN A 907 0.59 9.40 13.62
C ASN A 907 1.68 9.09 14.67
N GLY A 908 1.48 9.47 15.93
CA GLY A 908 2.36 9.10 17.05
C GLY A 908 2.02 7.74 17.66
N GLU A 909 2.99 7.02 18.23
CA GLU A 909 2.74 5.79 18.99
C GLU A 909 2.40 6.12 20.45
N ILE A 910 1.27 5.61 20.94
CA ILE A 910 0.81 5.75 22.33
C ILE A 910 1.45 4.65 23.17
N ILE A 911 2.25 5.04 24.16
CA ILE A 911 2.85 4.13 25.14
C ILE A 911 2.30 4.39 26.55
N CYS A 912 2.12 3.33 27.33
CA CYS A 912 1.67 3.43 28.72
C CYS A 912 2.69 4.18 29.57
N LYS A 913 2.27 5.25 30.25
CA LYS A 913 3.14 6.10 31.09
C LYS A 913 3.88 5.29 32.17
N LYS A 914 3.22 4.29 32.77
CA LYS A 914 3.77 3.49 33.88
C LYS A 914 4.79 2.43 33.46
N CYS A 915 4.62 1.80 32.29
CA CYS A 915 5.38 0.59 31.95
C CYS A 915 5.93 0.55 30.52
N GLY A 916 5.75 1.60 29.72
CA GLY A 916 6.26 1.69 28.34
C GLY A 916 5.55 0.77 27.33
N GLN A 917 4.48 0.07 27.74
CA GLN A 917 3.75 -0.82 26.84
C GLN A 917 3.04 -0.03 25.74
N VAL A 918 3.33 -0.37 24.48
CA VAL A 918 2.63 0.19 23.31
C VAL A 918 1.16 -0.22 23.33
N SER A 919 0.27 0.78 23.22
CA SER A 919 -1.19 0.62 23.23
C SER A 919 -1.81 0.74 21.84
N LYS A 920 -1.38 1.68 20.97
CA LYS A 920 -1.68 1.84 19.52
C LYS A 920 -1.23 3.22 18.98
N LEU A 921 -1.49 3.51 17.70
CA LEU A 921 -1.25 4.82 17.06
C LEU A 921 -2.32 5.85 17.43
N LEU A 922 -1.90 7.10 17.69
CA LEU A 922 -2.74 8.29 17.75
C LEU A 922 -3.12 8.69 16.31
N CYS A 923 -4.40 8.92 16.05
CA CYS A 923 -4.87 9.54 14.80
C CYS A 923 -5.16 11.01 15.15
N ALA A 924 -4.49 11.94 14.47
CA ALA A 924 -4.73 13.37 14.63
C ALA A 924 -6.05 13.80 14.01
#